data_AF-A0A450TKP5-F1
#
_entry.id   AF-A0A450TKP5-F1
#
_cell.length_a   1.000
_cell.length_b   1.000
_cell.length_c   1.000
_cell.angle_alpha   90.00
_cell.angle_beta   90.00
_cell.angle_gamma   90.00
#
_symmetry.space_group_name_H-M   'P 1'
#
loop_
_entity.id
_entity.type
_entity.pdbx_description
1 polymer ?
#
loop_
_entity_poly.entity_id
_entity_poly.type
_entity_poly.pdbx_seq_one_letter_code
_entity_poly.pdbx_strand_id
1 'polypeptide(L)'
;DAEHLAIADSANLDAVGYVELVGPLAESALAGVAKLAGQVEAARAKIAEWPLFTLGLDVMDSSLGEWLDLAPLFALGSYLEDFPVADYAALGGATRADLSGYLQGNWVDGALALAGFAGASGTPLRVDYTGEVLRVEYADRLTRSDEMTISLGDYFSELGVTLPDALALTADTVLDVAFALTVDISGGTPKAQFTLEKLDVSVTGEANDIALGADLGPLSLALGDADAGYGTIRLDLGGAVSLTGEGPKFAFAVDGEGNTRNKLEVELPVYASLAGRALAAPSGGVPVLQLRGGLLPEAGNPLVFSTAGFEHLLAFDNFDAAQAVEMLPTVLGWFGDVAGDSELLGQKIPFLADVTVGDALKFTEAFTGYTAGVEFGDVESLTLTGFINSLIAGGVISSAEQLNFDADSGTLTIPLAFSATGSLDTGLDLSGLDLSGSLAGLSLDANAQLDASYGGSIDLILDFDGETGTEGMGFFVDNLVLDGTLDFAAPDLVVAGRLGVLGIAAAGTARLAASASLRLQEGEGESARTRFAIDDLPYLSTAELATEFTGDAAVALTDLQVDAGFGALAFDASDAIGIVIPDLTDPLAADVTLPALTGFDVASLDSEALFDFLGQSVVMLGDMLRSQPGYTEELPLIGQSPEAIFGFIDDVRDAVTAVEVGAAGTLQSVEAALEAALSLTDDNTLAPEAQQFALFLDGNDVLRLRFAPDWSLQTDVDLAMDLAALMAAAGVDGGILNGAADLVNAAAGGELQFDGFIRGALEAGADIAGLAGGNADIFLVDYDPATGAGTHLETGFRVLGDGIATSLGIGDMNLAVTGGRVTIDGDGDPATDDYVTLTAALYDDAPTVDDDGLFHWFAEDLAANLHGTLTGGYDVNLPVELDAFGTVLPLDTPLAIAGAINASELLTVDSFSYPDISALLSAETLDLGIQLALTELTDTIAELKQPLLESIDTGMSIPGLDLTLDDVLGEGGLEGIFSIDTHIADYVAGYGFDNWNRLDFTAGLLAALEQNWLAALPGIETQAGPFNLTLTDTGFNVAFDAAGAYTLAQQSLDLAEQFSAVGLTVTGEAALDLAVETALKFDFSVDWSAGSGSAADSATSISICSGSGWMRWPTTSCSASNTAPLGPVWVLATARRARLR
;
A
#
# COMPACT_ATOMS: atom_id res chain seq x y z
N ASP A 1 36.18 -47.00 53.53
CA ASP A 1 36.66 -48.39 53.76
C ASP A 1 36.01 -49.36 52.81
N ALA A 2 36.82 -50.17 52.13
CA ALA A 2 36.37 -51.18 51.19
C ALA A 2 36.69 -52.57 51.76
N GLU A 3 35.78 -53.10 52.58
CA GLU A 3 35.93 -54.46 53.10
C GLU A 3 34.55 -55.08 53.39
N HIS A 4 33.87 -55.58 52.34
CA HIS A 4 32.96 -56.75 52.35
C HIS A 4 32.22 -56.87 50.99
N LEU A 5 32.71 -57.72 50.08
CA LEU A 5 31.92 -58.81 49.49
C LEU A 5 32.81 -59.77 48.69
N ALA A 6 32.57 -61.08 48.83
CA ALA A 6 33.31 -62.11 48.10
C ALA A 6 32.39 -63.25 47.65
N ILE A 7 32.36 -63.47 46.33
CA ILE A 7 32.18 -64.75 45.61
C ILE A 7 30.82 -65.50 45.72
N ALA A 8 30.03 -65.43 44.64
CA ALA A 8 29.20 -66.50 44.05
C ALA A 8 28.69 -66.03 42.66
N ASP A 9 28.40 -66.83 41.62
CA ASP A 9 28.92 -68.15 41.21
C ASP A 9 28.82 -68.27 39.66
N SER A 10 29.64 -69.10 39.00
CA SER A 10 29.99 -68.93 37.56
C SER A 10 29.03 -69.56 36.54
N ALA A 11 27.71 -69.39 36.71
CA ALA A 11 26.69 -69.99 35.84
C ALA A 11 25.54 -69.05 35.41
N ASN A 12 25.63 -67.74 35.70
CA ASN A 12 24.55 -66.78 35.40
C ASN A 12 25.11 -65.41 34.94
N LEU A 13 26.05 -65.43 33.98
CA LEU A 13 26.80 -64.24 33.55
C LEU A 13 26.01 -63.26 32.66
N ASP A 14 24.90 -63.69 32.04
CA ASP A 14 24.04 -62.81 31.24
C ASP A 14 23.11 -61.92 32.10
N ALA A 15 23.16 -62.07 33.43
CA ALA A 15 22.43 -61.25 34.40
C ALA A 15 23.37 -60.41 35.30
N VAL A 16 24.65 -60.30 34.95
CA VAL A 16 25.49 -59.21 35.45
C VAL A 16 25.15 -57.97 34.64
N GLY A 17 24.06 -57.30 35.03
CA GLY A 17 23.84 -55.92 34.61
C GLY A 17 25.10 -55.14 34.96
N TYR A 18 25.64 -54.41 33.97
CA TYR A 18 26.58 -53.34 34.29
C TYR A 18 25.88 -52.47 35.34
N VAL A 19 26.49 -52.38 36.53
CA VAL A 19 26.18 -51.28 37.44
C VAL A 19 26.77 -50.06 36.78
N GLU A 20 26.02 -49.48 35.84
CA GLU A 20 26.28 -48.12 35.38
C GLU A 20 26.26 -47.26 36.64
N LEU A 21 27.43 -46.71 36.95
CA LEU A 21 27.54 -45.63 37.91
C LEU A 21 26.86 -44.43 37.24
N VAL A 22 25.58 -44.24 37.56
CA VAL A 22 24.81 -43.03 37.22
C VAL A 22 25.42 -41.87 38.01
N GLY A 23 26.56 -41.40 37.53
CA GLY A 23 27.18 -40.16 37.97
C GLY A 23 26.62 -38.98 37.18
N PRO A 24 26.68 -37.76 37.74
CA PRO A 24 26.37 -36.56 37.00
C PRO A 24 27.32 -36.40 35.81
N LEU A 25 26.84 -35.71 34.78
CA LEU A 25 27.68 -35.20 33.69
C LEU A 25 28.74 -34.26 34.28
N ALA A 26 29.96 -34.32 33.74
CA ALA A 26 31.00 -33.40 34.19
C ALA A 26 30.66 -31.96 33.77
N GLU A 27 31.02 -30.98 34.60
CA GLU A 27 30.88 -29.55 34.30
C GLU A 27 31.53 -29.17 32.96
N SER A 28 32.67 -29.79 32.63
CA SER A 28 33.34 -29.64 31.33
C SER A 28 32.59 -30.30 30.17
N ALA A 29 31.77 -31.33 30.41
CA ALA A 29 30.90 -31.91 29.40
C ALA A 29 29.69 -31.00 29.14
N LEU A 30 29.10 -30.42 30.19
CA LEU A 30 28.01 -29.44 30.09
C LEU A 30 28.44 -28.16 29.37
N ALA A 31 29.63 -27.61 29.70
CA ALA A 31 30.23 -26.51 28.94
C ALA A 31 30.54 -26.88 27.47
N GLY A 32 30.72 -28.16 27.18
CA GLY A 32 30.82 -28.67 25.80
C GLY A 32 29.47 -28.82 25.09
N VAL A 33 28.37 -29.00 25.82
CA VAL A 33 27.00 -29.03 25.28
C VAL A 33 26.57 -27.64 24.83
N ALA A 34 26.80 -26.59 25.62
CA ALA A 34 26.57 -25.21 25.19
C ALA A 34 27.39 -24.86 23.92
N LYS A 35 28.62 -25.38 23.82
CA LYS A 35 29.44 -25.22 22.60
C LYS A 35 28.93 -26.04 21.40
N LEU A 36 28.14 -27.09 21.62
CA LEU A 36 27.44 -27.80 20.54
C LEU A 36 26.21 -27.01 20.08
N ALA A 37 25.45 -26.38 20.99
CA ALA A 37 24.30 -25.55 20.65
C ALA A 37 24.66 -24.50 19.59
N GLY A 38 25.67 -23.67 19.86
CA GLY A 38 26.17 -22.69 18.88
C GLY A 38 26.77 -23.28 17.59
N GLN A 39 27.14 -24.57 17.55
CA GLN A 39 27.51 -25.24 16.28
C GLN A 39 26.30 -25.69 15.47
N VAL A 40 25.18 -26.01 16.13
CA VAL A 40 23.92 -26.37 15.49
C VAL A 40 23.20 -25.12 15.00
N GLU A 41 23.12 -24.05 15.80
CA GLU A 41 22.55 -22.77 15.35
C GLU A 41 23.36 -22.15 14.21
N ALA A 42 24.71 -22.22 14.25
CA ALA A 42 25.54 -21.83 13.10
C ALA A 42 25.39 -22.73 11.86
N ALA A 43 24.76 -23.91 11.98
CA ALA A 43 24.33 -24.72 10.85
C ALA A 43 22.92 -24.35 10.37
N ARG A 44 22.00 -24.01 11.30
CA ARG A 44 20.65 -23.50 11.04
C ARG A 44 20.70 -22.19 10.23
N ALA A 45 21.45 -21.19 10.70
CA ALA A 45 21.61 -19.91 10.02
C ALA A 45 22.11 -20.09 8.56
N LYS A 46 23.12 -20.93 8.37
CA LYS A 46 23.65 -21.26 7.03
C LYS A 46 22.67 -21.96 6.10
N ILE A 47 21.65 -22.64 6.63
CA ILE A 47 20.58 -23.26 5.83
C ILE A 47 19.48 -22.24 5.53
N ALA A 48 19.16 -21.35 6.47
CA ALA A 48 18.21 -20.26 6.25
C ALA A 48 18.72 -19.24 5.21
N GLU A 49 20.00 -18.88 5.25
CA GLU A 49 20.65 -17.96 4.29
C GLU A 49 20.96 -18.60 2.92
N TRP A 50 20.64 -19.88 2.70
CA TRP A 50 21.04 -20.59 1.50
C TRP A 50 20.21 -20.13 0.28
N PRO A 51 20.80 -19.61 -0.81
CA PRO A 51 20.02 -19.10 -1.93
C PRO A 51 19.07 -20.10 -2.62
N LEU A 52 19.30 -21.41 -2.47
CA LEU A 52 18.36 -22.43 -2.99
C LEU A 52 17.08 -22.55 -2.14
N PHE A 53 17.14 -22.12 -0.87
CA PHE A 53 16.04 -22.18 0.08
C PHE A 53 15.22 -20.87 0.10
N THR A 54 15.77 -19.77 -0.41
CA THR A 54 15.09 -18.47 -0.55
C THR A 54 14.61 -18.17 -1.97
N LEU A 55 14.94 -19.02 -2.95
CA LEU A 55 14.42 -18.92 -4.32
C LEU A 55 12.94 -19.34 -4.34
N GLY A 56 12.08 -18.46 -4.86
CA GLY A 56 10.68 -18.78 -5.18
C GLY A 56 10.60 -19.81 -6.31
N LEU A 57 9.64 -20.72 -6.24
CA LEU A 57 9.49 -21.81 -7.20
C LEU A 57 8.59 -21.34 -8.37
N ASP A 58 9.03 -21.51 -9.63
CA ASP A 58 8.43 -20.96 -10.87
C ASP A 58 6.91 -21.16 -11.11
N VAL A 59 6.22 -21.96 -10.28
CA VAL A 59 4.78 -22.26 -10.36
C VAL A 59 4.08 -22.27 -8.98
N MET A 60 4.73 -21.75 -7.94
CA MET A 60 4.26 -21.81 -6.55
C MET A 60 4.64 -20.54 -5.79
N ASP A 61 3.70 -20.00 -5.02
CA ASP A 61 3.89 -18.74 -4.26
C ASP A 61 4.73 -18.93 -2.97
N SER A 62 5.68 -19.88 -2.98
CA SER A 62 6.53 -20.23 -1.83
C SER A 62 7.90 -20.74 -2.27
N SER A 63 8.89 -20.56 -1.39
CA SER A 63 10.26 -21.03 -1.57
C SER A 63 10.47 -22.47 -1.09
N LEU A 64 11.56 -23.10 -1.55
CA LEU A 64 11.95 -24.44 -1.08
C LEU A 64 12.21 -24.49 0.45
N GLY A 65 12.65 -23.38 1.05
CA GLY A 65 12.95 -23.30 2.47
C GLY A 65 11.70 -23.22 3.33
N GLU A 66 10.74 -22.37 2.95
CA GLU A 66 9.42 -22.31 3.58
C GLU A 66 8.68 -23.63 3.45
N TRP A 67 8.76 -24.27 2.27
CA TRP A 67 8.14 -25.56 2.05
C TRP A 67 8.79 -26.65 2.90
N LEU A 68 10.10 -26.89 2.80
CA LEU A 68 10.72 -28.02 3.52
C LEU A 68 10.74 -27.84 5.04
N ASP A 69 10.73 -26.59 5.53
CA ASP A 69 10.89 -26.19 6.94
C ASP A 69 11.85 -27.09 7.73
N LEU A 70 13.15 -26.89 7.50
CA LEU A 70 14.19 -27.60 8.23
C LEU A 70 14.50 -26.98 9.60
N ALA A 71 13.94 -25.81 9.94
CA ALA A 71 14.28 -25.11 11.19
C ALA A 71 13.98 -25.94 12.47
N PRO A 72 12.83 -26.64 12.59
CA PRO A 72 12.56 -27.55 13.72
C PRO A 72 13.60 -28.66 13.93
N LEU A 73 14.28 -29.08 12.86
CA LEU A 73 15.32 -30.09 12.93
C LEU A 73 16.60 -29.55 13.58
N PHE A 74 16.95 -28.30 13.28
CA PHE A 74 18.14 -27.64 13.84
C PHE A 74 17.86 -26.88 15.14
N ALA A 75 16.60 -26.65 15.51
CA ALA A 75 16.19 -26.10 16.81
C ALA A 75 16.68 -26.91 18.04
N LEU A 76 17.23 -28.12 17.83
CA LEU A 76 18.03 -28.83 18.83
C LEU A 76 19.14 -27.95 19.43
N GLY A 77 19.69 -26.98 18.69
CA GLY A 77 20.70 -26.07 19.24
C GLY A 77 20.16 -25.30 20.45
N SER A 78 19.07 -24.56 20.29
CA SER A 78 18.34 -23.91 21.39
C SER A 78 18.04 -24.88 22.54
N TYR A 79 17.49 -26.07 22.27
CA TYR A 79 17.21 -27.06 23.33
C TYR A 79 18.45 -27.65 24.03
N LEU A 80 19.64 -27.57 23.45
CA LEU A 80 20.90 -27.93 24.13
C LEU A 80 21.43 -26.77 24.99
N GLU A 81 21.09 -25.53 24.65
CA GLU A 81 21.42 -24.33 25.42
C GLU A 81 20.49 -24.15 26.62
N ASP A 82 19.17 -24.28 26.39
CA ASP A 82 18.10 -24.17 27.38
C ASP A 82 17.96 -25.38 28.32
N PHE A 83 18.89 -26.35 28.24
CA PHE A 83 18.84 -27.52 29.12
C PHE A 83 19.04 -27.08 30.58
N PRO A 84 18.06 -27.29 31.49
CA PRO A 84 18.02 -26.59 32.79
C PRO A 84 18.96 -27.23 33.83
N VAL A 85 20.26 -27.05 33.65
CA VAL A 85 21.32 -27.62 34.51
C VAL A 85 21.13 -27.24 35.98
N ALA A 86 20.63 -26.04 36.26
CA ALA A 86 20.37 -25.52 37.60
C ALA A 86 19.35 -26.39 38.37
N ASP A 87 18.26 -26.82 37.72
CA ASP A 87 17.19 -27.63 38.35
C ASP A 87 17.72 -28.99 38.82
N TYR A 88 18.65 -29.56 38.07
CA TYR A 88 19.29 -30.83 38.42
C TYR A 88 20.40 -30.69 39.47
N ALA A 89 20.88 -29.48 39.79
CA ALA A 89 21.89 -29.28 40.82
C ALA A 89 21.41 -29.74 42.21
N ALA A 90 20.13 -29.50 42.52
CA ALA A 90 19.48 -29.97 43.76
C ALA A 90 19.34 -31.50 43.85
N LEU A 91 19.41 -32.20 42.70
CA LEU A 91 19.27 -33.66 42.59
C LEU A 91 20.62 -34.40 42.55
N GLY A 92 21.74 -33.68 42.65
CA GLY A 92 23.09 -34.24 42.58
C GLY A 92 23.83 -34.00 41.26
N GLY A 93 23.28 -33.15 40.39
CA GLY A 93 23.80 -32.80 39.07
C GLY A 93 23.09 -33.57 37.94
N ALA A 94 22.96 -32.94 36.78
CA ALA A 94 22.28 -33.51 35.61
C ALA A 94 22.93 -34.82 35.14
N THR A 95 22.11 -35.84 34.86
CA THR A 95 22.57 -37.13 34.33
C THR A 95 22.29 -37.25 32.83
N ARG A 96 22.87 -38.28 32.19
CA ARG A 96 22.57 -38.62 30.78
C ARG A 96 21.08 -38.89 30.52
N ALA A 97 20.36 -39.40 31.53
CA ALA A 97 18.94 -39.73 31.42
C ALA A 97 18.08 -38.46 31.46
N ASP A 98 18.49 -37.45 32.22
CA ASP A 98 17.81 -36.15 32.30
C ASP A 98 17.94 -35.40 30.98
N LEU A 99 19.16 -35.32 30.42
CA LEU A 99 19.39 -34.71 29.10
C LEU A 99 18.62 -35.45 27.99
N SER A 100 18.63 -36.79 28.00
CA SER A 100 17.84 -37.58 27.03
C SER A 100 16.33 -37.39 27.18
N GLY A 101 15.84 -37.22 28.41
CA GLY A 101 14.41 -37.02 28.69
C GLY A 101 13.93 -35.62 28.31
N TYR A 102 14.73 -34.59 28.61
CA TYR A 102 14.44 -33.21 28.22
C TYR A 102 14.39 -33.06 26.69
N LEU A 103 15.39 -33.58 25.99
CA LEU A 103 15.45 -33.50 24.52
C LEU A 103 14.33 -34.32 23.85
N GLN A 104 13.98 -35.49 24.39
CA GLN A 104 12.83 -36.24 23.90
C GLN A 104 11.53 -35.45 24.08
N GLY A 105 11.29 -34.88 25.27
CA GLY A 105 10.03 -34.21 25.59
C GLY A 105 9.82 -32.85 24.92
N ASN A 106 10.86 -32.02 24.82
CA ASN A 106 10.73 -30.64 24.34
C ASN A 106 11.07 -30.48 22.86
N TRP A 107 12.06 -31.22 22.35
CA TRP A 107 12.47 -31.12 20.93
C TRP A 107 11.78 -32.16 20.05
N VAL A 108 11.85 -33.45 20.40
CA VAL A 108 11.30 -34.53 19.55
C VAL A 108 9.77 -34.62 19.65
N ASP A 109 9.24 -34.72 20.86
CA ASP A 109 7.79 -34.80 21.12
C ASP A 109 7.13 -33.40 21.15
N GLY A 110 7.95 -32.33 21.12
CA GLY A 110 7.54 -30.92 21.08
C GLY A 110 7.74 -30.30 19.71
N ALA A 111 8.84 -29.57 19.49
CA ALA A 111 9.08 -28.80 18.26
C ALA A 111 8.91 -29.60 16.95
N LEU A 112 9.51 -30.80 16.82
CA LEU A 112 9.38 -31.63 15.62
C LEU A 112 7.92 -32.08 15.39
N ALA A 113 7.22 -32.49 16.45
CA ALA A 113 5.82 -32.92 16.36
C ALA A 113 4.86 -31.75 16.07
N LEU A 114 5.14 -30.55 16.61
CA LEU A 114 4.37 -29.33 16.34
C LEU A 114 4.54 -28.85 14.89
N ALA A 115 5.71 -29.03 14.30
CA ALA A 115 5.97 -28.83 12.88
C ALA A 115 5.39 -29.92 11.96
N GLY A 116 4.54 -30.81 12.49
CA GLY A 116 3.84 -31.84 11.72
C GLY A 116 4.69 -33.07 11.36
N PHE A 117 5.96 -33.13 11.76
CA PHE A 117 6.83 -34.28 11.44
C PHE A 117 6.51 -35.48 12.34
N ALA A 118 6.01 -36.55 11.74
CA ALA A 118 5.84 -37.85 12.40
C ALA A 118 7.11 -38.71 12.24
N GLY A 119 7.72 -39.11 13.36
CA GLY A 119 8.85 -40.04 13.38
C GLY A 119 8.44 -41.50 13.21
N ALA A 120 9.28 -42.29 12.53
CA ALA A 120 9.06 -43.73 12.30
C ALA A 120 9.68 -44.63 13.38
N SER A 121 10.63 -44.10 14.15
CA SER A 121 11.38 -44.81 15.19
C SER A 121 10.70 -44.70 16.57
N GLY A 122 10.71 -45.80 17.33
CA GLY A 122 10.27 -45.78 18.73
C GLY A 122 11.31 -45.25 19.72
N THR A 123 12.57 -45.05 19.29
CA THR A 123 13.67 -44.47 20.08
C THR A 123 14.70 -43.80 19.14
N PRO A 124 14.37 -42.64 18.53
CA PRO A 124 15.24 -41.97 17.55
C PRO A 124 16.45 -41.29 18.18
N LEU A 125 16.29 -40.78 19.41
CA LEU A 125 17.32 -40.10 20.18
C LEU A 125 18.12 -41.08 21.06
N ARG A 126 19.43 -40.88 21.17
CA ARG A 126 20.33 -41.59 22.10
C ARG A 126 21.33 -40.64 22.74
N VAL A 127 21.55 -40.79 24.04
CA VAL A 127 22.55 -40.04 24.81
C VAL A 127 23.47 -41.00 25.57
N ASP A 128 24.70 -41.13 25.09
CA ASP A 128 25.73 -41.99 25.65
C ASP A 128 26.87 -41.14 26.26
N TYR A 129 27.26 -41.49 27.49
CA TYR A 129 28.38 -40.85 28.18
C TYR A 129 29.35 -41.92 28.65
N THR A 130 30.48 -42.07 27.95
CA THR A 130 31.43 -43.17 28.20
C THR A 130 32.86 -42.66 28.33
N GLY A 131 33.51 -42.97 29.46
CA GLY A 131 34.85 -42.48 29.79
C GLY A 131 34.86 -40.97 29.97
N GLU A 132 35.33 -40.26 28.94
CA GLU A 132 35.47 -38.79 28.87
C GLU A 132 34.85 -38.24 27.58
N VAL A 133 33.85 -38.94 27.02
CA VAL A 133 33.13 -38.54 25.80
C VAL A 133 31.62 -38.62 26.02
N LEU A 134 30.93 -37.50 25.77
CA LEU A 134 29.48 -37.42 25.62
C LEU A 134 29.13 -37.46 24.14
N ARG A 135 28.16 -38.30 23.76
CA ARG A 135 27.64 -38.38 22.40
C ARG A 135 26.11 -38.33 22.43
N VAL A 136 25.54 -37.44 21.64
CA VAL A 136 24.11 -37.36 21.35
C VAL A 136 23.94 -37.78 19.89
N GLU A 137 23.19 -38.84 19.64
CA GLU A 137 22.83 -39.29 18.29
C GLU A 137 21.33 -39.09 18.10
N TYR A 138 20.92 -38.57 16.94
CA TYR A 138 19.54 -38.63 16.48
C TYR A 138 19.51 -39.30 15.11
N ALA A 139 18.64 -40.30 14.95
CA ALA A 139 18.41 -40.95 13.67
C ALA A 139 16.93 -41.37 13.55
N ASP A 140 16.21 -40.75 12.62
CA ASP A 140 14.83 -41.10 12.29
C ASP A 140 14.49 -40.79 10.83
N ARG A 141 13.37 -41.35 10.38
CA ARG A 141 12.69 -40.95 9.16
C ARG A 141 11.42 -40.20 9.54
N LEU A 142 11.45 -38.89 9.31
CA LEU A 142 10.34 -37.98 9.52
C LEU A 142 9.46 -37.93 8.27
N THR A 143 8.14 -37.83 8.47
CA THR A 143 7.16 -37.65 7.38
C THR A 143 6.17 -36.54 7.72
N ARG A 144 5.87 -35.69 6.75
CA ARG A 144 4.84 -34.64 6.80
C ARG A 144 4.10 -34.61 5.45
N SER A 145 2.82 -34.25 5.46
CA SER A 145 2.00 -34.13 4.24
C SER A 145 1.42 -32.73 4.17
N ASP A 146 1.69 -32.02 3.07
CA ASP A 146 1.35 -30.61 2.87
C ASP A 146 0.39 -30.47 1.68
N GLU A 147 -0.56 -29.55 1.75
CA GLU A 147 -1.39 -29.17 0.60
C GLU A 147 -0.72 -27.98 -0.10
N MET A 148 -0.56 -28.09 -1.42
CA MET A 148 0.20 -27.16 -2.24
C MET A 148 -0.69 -26.55 -3.32
N THR A 149 -0.55 -25.27 -3.57
CA THR A 149 -1.18 -24.59 -4.71
C THR A 149 -0.18 -24.48 -5.86
N ILE A 150 -0.61 -24.84 -7.07
CA ILE A 150 0.14 -24.70 -8.31
C ILE A 150 -0.57 -23.66 -9.17
N SER A 151 0.12 -22.56 -9.44
CA SER A 151 -0.36 -21.45 -10.27
C SER A 151 0.13 -21.65 -11.70
N LEU A 152 -0.80 -21.84 -12.64
CA LEU A 152 -0.50 -22.05 -14.07
C LEU A 152 -0.98 -20.90 -14.98
N GLY A 153 -1.67 -19.89 -14.43
CA GLY A 153 -2.33 -18.84 -15.21
C GLY A 153 -1.40 -18.11 -16.19
N ASP A 154 -0.21 -17.74 -15.74
CA ASP A 154 0.77 -17.01 -16.55
C ASP A 154 1.21 -17.81 -17.79
N TYR A 155 1.34 -19.13 -17.68
CA TYR A 155 1.68 -20.03 -18.79
C TYR A 155 0.52 -20.28 -19.78
N PHE A 156 -0.70 -19.88 -19.42
CA PHE A 156 -1.91 -20.07 -20.23
C PHE A 156 -2.46 -18.76 -20.81
N SER A 157 -2.15 -17.62 -20.21
CA SER A 157 -2.46 -16.29 -20.73
C SER A 157 -1.90 -16.06 -22.15
N GLU A 158 -0.68 -16.53 -22.44
CA GLU A 158 -0.06 -16.49 -23.77
C GLU A 158 -0.84 -17.26 -24.85
N LEU A 159 -1.73 -18.18 -24.46
CA LEU A 159 -2.59 -18.93 -25.38
C LEU A 159 -4.03 -18.38 -25.47
N GLY A 160 -4.34 -17.29 -24.77
CA GLY A 160 -5.70 -16.79 -24.63
C GLY A 160 -6.62 -17.71 -23.81
N VAL A 161 -6.03 -18.54 -22.93
CA VAL A 161 -6.78 -19.49 -22.08
C VAL A 161 -6.93 -18.92 -20.67
N THR A 162 -8.16 -18.68 -20.24
CA THR A 162 -8.46 -18.19 -18.89
C THR A 162 -8.76 -19.36 -17.95
N LEU A 163 -8.08 -19.39 -16.80
CA LEU A 163 -8.35 -20.35 -15.71
C LEU A 163 -9.13 -19.68 -14.56
N PRO A 164 -10.19 -20.33 -14.03
CA PRO A 164 -10.94 -19.83 -12.87
C PRO A 164 -10.33 -20.19 -11.51
N ASP A 165 -9.54 -21.28 -11.42
CA ASP A 165 -9.06 -21.86 -10.16
C ASP A 165 -7.57 -22.23 -10.22
N ALA A 166 -6.87 -22.11 -9.08
CA ALA A 166 -5.51 -22.62 -8.89
C ALA A 166 -5.52 -24.11 -8.45
N LEU A 167 -4.47 -24.87 -8.80
CA LEU A 167 -4.47 -26.33 -8.65
C LEU A 167 -3.94 -26.80 -7.30
N ALA A 168 -4.78 -27.47 -6.52
CA ALA A 168 -4.36 -28.13 -5.28
C ALA A 168 -3.66 -29.49 -5.55
N LEU A 169 -2.51 -29.71 -4.90
CA LEU A 169 -1.76 -30.97 -4.90
C LEU A 169 -1.35 -31.32 -3.46
N THR A 170 -1.65 -32.52 -2.97
CA THR A 170 -1.04 -33.00 -1.72
C THR A 170 0.36 -33.55 -2.01
N ALA A 171 1.36 -33.08 -1.28
CA ALA A 171 2.73 -33.56 -1.35
C ALA A 171 3.19 -34.18 -0.02
N ASP A 172 3.73 -35.40 -0.10
CA ASP A 172 4.31 -36.13 1.03
C ASP A 172 5.82 -35.88 1.11
N THR A 173 6.22 -35.10 2.11
CA THR A 173 7.61 -34.79 2.44
C THR A 173 8.18 -35.85 3.37
N VAL A 174 9.34 -36.41 3.01
CA VAL A 174 10.10 -37.38 3.80
C VAL A 174 11.51 -36.88 4.03
N LEU A 175 11.92 -36.79 5.30
CA LEU A 175 13.29 -36.49 5.70
C LEU A 175 13.89 -37.71 6.39
N ASP A 176 14.96 -38.29 5.83
CA ASP A 176 15.72 -39.38 6.45
C ASP A 176 17.01 -38.79 7.03
N VAL A 177 16.98 -38.56 8.34
CA VAL A 177 17.96 -37.75 9.07
C VAL A 177 18.83 -38.65 9.94
N ALA A 178 20.14 -38.39 9.94
CA ALA A 178 21.04 -38.84 10.98
C ALA A 178 22.07 -37.75 11.30
N PHE A 179 22.25 -37.45 12.59
CA PHE A 179 23.36 -36.62 13.05
C PHE A 179 23.91 -37.10 14.38
N ALA A 180 25.16 -36.74 14.62
CA ALA A 180 25.85 -37.00 15.88
C ALA A 180 26.54 -35.73 16.39
N LEU A 181 26.30 -35.44 17.66
CA LEU A 181 27.02 -34.43 18.43
C LEU A 181 27.96 -35.12 19.40
N THR A 182 29.22 -34.67 19.46
CA THR A 182 30.24 -35.28 20.33
C THR A 182 30.97 -34.22 21.14
N VAL A 183 31.11 -34.44 22.45
CA VAL A 183 31.98 -33.66 23.36
C VAL A 183 33.07 -34.58 23.91
N ASP A 184 34.33 -34.31 23.58
CA ASP A 184 35.51 -34.96 24.18
C ASP A 184 36.16 -34.02 25.22
N ILE A 185 36.21 -34.46 26.49
CA ILE A 185 36.80 -33.70 27.61
C ILE A 185 38.21 -34.17 28.01
N SER A 186 38.76 -35.20 27.35
CA SER A 186 40.04 -35.84 27.72
C SER A 186 41.28 -34.91 27.62
N GLY A 187 41.14 -33.76 26.96
CA GLY A 187 42.18 -32.73 26.85
C GLY A 187 42.13 -31.64 27.91
N GLY A 188 41.17 -31.64 28.84
CA GLY A 188 40.96 -30.58 29.84
C GLY A 188 40.26 -29.32 29.29
N THR A 189 40.15 -29.17 27.97
CA THR A 189 39.26 -28.21 27.30
C THR A 189 38.30 -29.01 26.42
N PRO A 190 36.96 -28.82 26.55
CA PRO A 190 35.99 -29.58 25.78
C PRO A 190 36.11 -29.32 24.27
N LYS A 191 36.16 -30.41 23.51
CA LYS A 191 36.08 -30.40 22.05
C LYS A 191 34.68 -30.84 21.64
N ALA A 192 33.86 -29.87 21.26
CA ALA A 192 32.56 -30.06 20.66
C ALA A 192 32.68 -30.24 19.14
N GLN A 193 31.99 -31.23 18.59
CA GLN A 193 31.83 -31.48 17.17
C GLN A 193 30.38 -31.89 16.86
N PHE A 194 29.67 -31.05 16.12
CA PHE A 194 28.46 -31.42 15.37
C PHE A 194 28.86 -32.12 14.06
N THR A 195 28.13 -33.18 13.69
CA THR A 195 28.28 -33.89 12.41
C THR A 195 26.90 -34.27 11.88
N LEU A 196 26.49 -33.64 10.78
CA LEU A 196 25.35 -34.11 9.97
C LEU A 196 25.83 -35.34 9.19
N GLU A 197 25.43 -36.54 9.64
CA GLU A 197 25.82 -37.80 9.00
C GLU A 197 24.97 -38.08 7.75
N LYS A 198 23.70 -37.65 7.77
CA LYS A 198 22.71 -37.82 6.71
C LYS A 198 21.56 -36.80 6.83
N LEU A 199 21.10 -36.29 5.69
CA LEU A 199 19.84 -35.57 5.55
C LEU A 199 19.35 -35.77 4.11
N ASP A 200 18.72 -36.92 3.85
CA ASP A 200 18.09 -37.19 2.56
C ASP A 200 16.67 -36.60 2.57
N VAL A 201 16.38 -35.74 1.61
CA VAL A 201 15.06 -35.17 1.34
C VAL A 201 14.42 -35.96 0.19
N SER A 202 13.16 -36.32 0.34
CA SER A 202 12.35 -36.90 -0.73
C SER A 202 10.92 -36.40 -0.59
N VAL A 203 10.47 -35.63 -1.57
CA VAL A 203 9.08 -35.17 -1.65
C VAL A 203 8.41 -35.77 -2.87
N THR A 204 7.21 -36.30 -2.69
CA THR A 204 6.41 -36.89 -3.76
C THR A 204 4.97 -36.43 -3.66
N GLY A 205 4.39 -35.95 -4.75
CA GLY A 205 2.96 -35.61 -4.84
C GLY A 205 2.34 -36.19 -6.10
N GLU A 206 1.10 -36.65 -6.03
CA GLU A 206 0.37 -37.14 -7.20
C GLU A 206 -1.13 -36.81 -7.10
N ALA A 207 -1.64 -36.08 -8.08
CA ALA A 207 -3.08 -35.89 -8.32
C ALA A 207 -3.43 -36.54 -9.68
N ASN A 208 -4.57 -37.24 -9.74
CA ASN A 208 -4.96 -38.05 -10.92
C ASN A 208 -6.42 -37.83 -11.35
N ASP A 209 -7.10 -36.89 -10.70
CA ASP A 209 -8.52 -36.57 -10.79
C ASP A 209 -8.76 -35.08 -11.07
N ILE A 210 -7.79 -34.42 -11.73
CA ILE A 210 -7.91 -33.02 -12.15
C ILE A 210 -8.97 -32.92 -13.25
N ALA A 211 -9.97 -32.07 -13.02
CA ALA A 211 -10.97 -31.65 -13.98
C ALA A 211 -11.30 -30.17 -13.72
N LEU A 212 -10.76 -29.26 -14.53
CA LEU A 212 -11.03 -27.83 -14.44
C LEU A 212 -11.87 -27.36 -15.63
N GLY A 213 -12.71 -26.36 -15.42
CA GLY A 213 -13.18 -25.50 -16.51
C GLY A 213 -12.09 -24.50 -16.89
N ALA A 214 -12.03 -24.15 -18.16
CA ALA A 214 -11.22 -23.06 -18.70
C ALA A 214 -11.92 -22.54 -19.97
N ASP A 215 -11.64 -21.32 -20.42
CA ASP A 215 -12.25 -20.78 -21.64
C ASP A 215 -11.17 -20.29 -22.62
N LEU A 216 -11.44 -20.45 -23.92
CA LEU A 216 -10.57 -20.05 -25.03
C LEU A 216 -11.44 -19.43 -26.14
N GLY A 217 -11.55 -18.11 -26.13
CA GLY A 217 -12.52 -17.40 -26.96
C GLY A 217 -13.95 -17.91 -26.76
N PRO A 218 -14.69 -18.34 -27.81
CA PRO A 218 -16.04 -18.88 -27.66
C PRO A 218 -16.07 -20.33 -27.13
N LEU A 219 -14.91 -20.97 -26.95
CA LEU A 219 -14.78 -22.38 -26.58
C LEU A 219 -14.74 -22.51 -25.05
N SER A 220 -15.63 -23.34 -24.50
CA SER A 220 -15.48 -23.79 -23.12
C SER A 220 -14.68 -25.09 -23.12
N LEU A 221 -13.51 -25.05 -22.50
CA LEU A 221 -12.56 -26.14 -22.37
C LEU A 221 -12.76 -26.86 -21.03
N ALA A 222 -12.72 -28.19 -21.04
CA ALA A 222 -12.50 -28.98 -19.83
C ALA A 222 -11.07 -29.52 -19.82
N LEU A 223 -10.29 -29.13 -18.82
CA LEU A 223 -8.92 -29.59 -18.58
C LEU A 223 -8.98 -30.82 -17.66
N GLY A 224 -9.15 -31.98 -18.29
CA GLY A 224 -9.56 -33.23 -17.64
C GLY A 224 -11.07 -33.32 -17.47
N ASP A 225 -11.61 -34.54 -17.58
CA ASP A 225 -13.03 -34.82 -17.41
C ASP A 225 -13.26 -36.20 -16.76
N ALA A 226 -14.34 -36.33 -15.99
CA ALA A 226 -14.64 -37.51 -15.18
C ALA A 226 -15.07 -38.75 -15.99
N ASP A 227 -15.65 -38.56 -17.18
CA ASP A 227 -16.14 -39.62 -18.05
C ASP A 227 -15.19 -39.89 -19.24
N ALA A 228 -14.43 -38.89 -19.69
CA ALA A 228 -13.49 -38.98 -20.81
C ALA A 228 -12.02 -39.21 -20.41
N GLY A 229 -11.57 -38.65 -19.28
CA GLY A 229 -10.22 -38.85 -18.74
C GLY A 229 -9.67 -37.61 -18.04
N TYR A 230 -9.28 -37.75 -16.78
CA TYR A 230 -8.74 -36.69 -15.93
C TYR A 230 -7.33 -36.24 -16.31
N GLY A 231 -6.98 -35.02 -15.90
CA GLY A 231 -5.60 -34.55 -15.84
C GLY A 231 -4.81 -35.18 -14.71
N THR A 232 -3.49 -35.24 -14.86
CA THR A 232 -2.58 -35.76 -13.83
C THR A 232 -1.46 -34.78 -13.54
N ILE A 233 -1.12 -34.65 -12.27
CA ILE A 233 0.03 -33.88 -11.77
C ILE A 233 0.91 -34.86 -10.99
N ARG A 234 2.21 -34.89 -11.30
CA ARG A 234 3.22 -35.67 -10.58
C ARG A 234 4.39 -34.80 -10.20
N LEU A 235 4.73 -34.85 -8.91
CA LEU A 235 5.86 -34.17 -8.31
C LEU A 235 6.81 -35.22 -7.73
N ASP A 236 8.08 -35.18 -8.11
CA ASP A 236 9.17 -35.98 -7.54
C ASP A 236 10.43 -35.11 -7.37
N LEU A 237 10.68 -34.67 -6.14
CA LEU A 237 11.89 -33.96 -5.74
C LEU A 237 12.67 -34.82 -4.74
N GLY A 238 13.97 -35.01 -4.96
CA GLY A 238 14.79 -35.81 -4.08
C GLY A 238 16.27 -35.45 -4.13
N GLY A 239 16.93 -35.52 -2.98
CA GLY A 239 18.36 -35.26 -2.87
C GLY A 239 18.86 -35.40 -1.44
N ALA A 240 20.14 -35.07 -1.24
CA ALA A 240 20.78 -35.06 0.08
C ALA A 240 21.35 -33.68 0.36
N VAL A 241 21.06 -33.14 1.55
CA VAL A 241 21.67 -31.91 2.06
C VAL A 241 22.97 -32.28 2.76
N SER A 242 24.05 -31.57 2.44
CA SER A 242 25.35 -31.73 3.10
C SER A 242 25.94 -30.39 3.52
N LEU A 243 26.49 -30.32 4.72
CA LEU A 243 27.15 -29.13 5.26
C LEU A 243 28.65 -29.23 4.99
N THR A 244 29.16 -28.36 4.11
CA THR A 244 30.58 -28.31 3.76
C THR A 244 31.24 -27.03 4.29
N GLY A 245 32.58 -26.98 4.28
CA GLY A 245 33.32 -25.76 4.62
C GLY A 245 33.09 -24.59 3.66
N GLU A 246 32.42 -24.83 2.52
CA GLU A 246 32.04 -23.85 1.51
C GLU A 246 30.55 -23.45 1.61
N GLY A 247 29.80 -23.96 2.60
CA GLY A 247 28.35 -23.77 2.76
C GLY A 247 27.55 -25.08 2.60
N PRO A 248 26.20 -25.02 2.73
CA PRO A 248 25.31 -26.14 2.41
C PRO A 248 25.35 -26.46 0.92
N LYS A 249 25.11 -27.73 0.57
CA LYS A 249 24.99 -28.21 -0.81
C LYS A 249 23.88 -29.25 -0.94
N PHE A 250 23.02 -29.08 -1.94
CA PHE A 250 22.03 -30.07 -2.36
C PHE A 250 22.67 -31.00 -3.40
N ALA A 251 22.67 -32.30 -3.12
CA ALA A 251 23.03 -33.31 -4.09
C ALA A 251 21.75 -34.00 -4.55
N PHE A 252 21.21 -33.61 -5.70
CA PHE A 252 20.02 -34.24 -6.26
C PHE A 252 20.21 -35.75 -6.39
N ALA A 253 19.19 -36.50 -5.97
CA ALA A 253 19.12 -37.93 -6.15
C ALA A 253 18.81 -38.27 -7.61
N VAL A 254 19.09 -39.51 -8.00
CA VAL A 254 18.64 -40.06 -9.28
C VAL A 254 17.63 -41.19 -9.06
N ASP A 255 16.69 -41.34 -9.98
CA ASP A 255 15.70 -42.42 -10.01
C ASP A 255 16.32 -43.77 -10.41
N GLY A 256 15.49 -44.81 -10.59
CA GLY A 256 15.94 -46.15 -10.99
C GLY A 256 16.48 -46.22 -12.43
N GLU A 257 16.16 -45.21 -13.23
CA GLU A 257 16.42 -45.06 -14.66
C GLU A 257 17.65 -44.18 -14.91
N GLY A 258 18.07 -43.39 -13.92
CA GLY A 258 19.24 -42.50 -13.93
C GLY A 258 18.93 -41.02 -14.16
N ASN A 259 17.66 -40.61 -14.11
CA ASN A 259 17.25 -39.20 -14.24
C ASN A 259 17.30 -38.50 -12.88
N THR A 260 17.58 -37.20 -12.88
CA THR A 260 17.55 -36.35 -11.68
C THR A 260 16.14 -36.30 -11.08
N ARG A 261 16.01 -36.57 -9.76
CA ARG A 261 14.77 -36.38 -9.00
C ARG A 261 14.55 -34.90 -8.68
N ASN A 262 14.18 -34.16 -9.71
CA ASN A 262 13.72 -32.77 -9.67
C ASN A 262 12.69 -32.66 -10.79
N LYS A 263 11.47 -33.12 -10.54
CA LYS A 263 10.49 -33.38 -11.60
C LYS A 263 9.11 -32.89 -11.20
N LEU A 264 8.57 -31.96 -11.98
CA LEU A 264 7.14 -31.69 -12.09
C LEU A 264 6.68 -32.14 -13.47
N GLU A 265 5.63 -32.95 -13.53
CA GLU A 265 4.91 -33.28 -14.74
C GLU A 265 3.43 -32.98 -14.54
N VAL A 266 2.91 -32.03 -15.31
CA VAL A 266 1.48 -31.76 -15.46
C VAL A 266 1.10 -32.26 -16.85
N GLU A 267 0.11 -33.14 -16.94
CA GLU A 267 -0.52 -33.59 -18.18
C GLU A 267 -2.03 -33.36 -18.07
N LEU A 268 -2.57 -32.36 -18.77
CA LEU A 268 -4.00 -32.05 -18.79
C LEU A 268 -4.58 -32.37 -20.17
N PRO A 269 -5.39 -33.44 -20.32
CA PRO A 269 -6.20 -33.65 -21.51
C PRO A 269 -7.19 -32.49 -21.69
N VAL A 270 -7.31 -31.96 -22.91
CA VAL A 270 -8.21 -30.83 -23.20
C VAL A 270 -9.39 -31.32 -24.02
N TYR A 271 -10.59 -31.14 -23.48
CA TYR A 271 -11.84 -31.38 -24.19
C TYR A 271 -12.49 -30.03 -24.48
N ALA A 272 -12.34 -29.56 -25.71
CA ALA A 272 -13.03 -28.34 -26.14
C ALA A 272 -14.53 -28.63 -26.38
N SER A 273 -15.37 -27.68 -26.01
CA SER A 273 -16.79 -27.68 -26.33
C SER A 273 -17.23 -26.29 -26.77
N LEU A 274 -18.19 -26.23 -27.68
CA LEU A 274 -18.78 -24.99 -28.18
C LEU A 274 -20.31 -25.11 -28.06
N ALA A 275 -20.94 -24.14 -27.42
CA ALA A 275 -22.35 -24.19 -27.00
C ALA A 275 -22.73 -25.47 -26.21
N GLY A 276 -21.80 -26.01 -25.40
CA GLY A 276 -21.99 -27.27 -24.66
C GLY A 276 -21.98 -28.55 -25.51
N ARG A 277 -21.58 -28.46 -26.79
CA ARG A 277 -21.33 -29.61 -27.67
C ARG A 277 -19.83 -29.87 -27.76
N ALA A 278 -19.39 -31.09 -27.45
CA ALA A 278 -17.98 -31.47 -27.52
C ALA A 278 -17.44 -31.45 -28.96
N LEU A 279 -16.29 -30.81 -29.14
CA LEU A 279 -15.47 -30.88 -30.34
C LEU A 279 -14.72 -32.23 -30.36
N ALA A 280 -14.46 -32.78 -31.55
CA ALA A 280 -14.29 -34.22 -31.71
C ALA A 280 -12.98 -34.79 -31.13
N ALA A 281 -13.07 -35.79 -30.24
CA ALA A 281 -11.91 -36.62 -29.87
C ALA A 281 -12.23 -38.13 -29.85
N PRO A 282 -12.00 -38.87 -30.96
CA PRO A 282 -11.67 -40.30 -30.79
C PRO A 282 -10.69 -40.93 -31.81
N SER A 283 -10.18 -40.22 -32.83
CA SER A 283 -9.39 -40.86 -33.91
C SER A 283 -7.96 -40.34 -34.15
N GLY A 284 -7.69 -39.05 -33.95
CA GLY A 284 -6.33 -38.48 -34.02
C GLY A 284 -5.57 -38.57 -32.69
N GLY A 285 -6.27 -38.32 -31.59
CA GLY A 285 -5.75 -38.25 -30.23
C GLY A 285 -6.62 -37.29 -29.41
N VAL A 286 -6.52 -37.32 -28.08
CA VAL A 286 -7.04 -36.22 -27.24
C VAL A 286 -5.93 -35.16 -27.18
N PRO A 287 -6.22 -33.86 -27.39
CA PRO A 287 -5.24 -32.81 -27.17
C PRO A 287 -4.75 -32.81 -25.72
N VAL A 288 -3.46 -32.57 -25.47
CA VAL A 288 -2.88 -32.56 -24.12
C VAL A 288 -1.97 -31.35 -23.93
N LEU A 289 -2.21 -30.60 -22.86
CA LEU A 289 -1.29 -29.59 -22.32
C LEU A 289 -0.27 -30.30 -21.43
N GLN A 290 1.02 -30.00 -21.64
CA GLN A 290 2.12 -30.63 -20.89
C GLN A 290 3.11 -29.60 -20.37
N LEU A 291 3.22 -29.51 -19.04
CA LEU A 291 4.33 -28.82 -18.38
C LEU A 291 5.27 -29.91 -17.83
N ARG A 292 6.52 -29.93 -18.29
CA ARG A 292 7.52 -30.89 -17.81
C ARG A 292 8.84 -30.20 -17.53
N GLY A 293 9.45 -30.54 -16.40
CA GLY A 293 10.80 -30.08 -16.03
C GLY A 293 11.00 -30.26 -14.54
N GLY A 294 11.85 -29.44 -13.93
CA GLY A 294 12.10 -29.42 -12.50
C GLY A 294 11.84 -28.06 -11.90
N LEU A 295 11.38 -28.05 -10.66
CA LEU A 295 11.07 -26.83 -9.88
C LEU A 295 12.32 -25.98 -9.58
N LEU A 296 13.50 -26.57 -9.67
CA LEU A 296 14.79 -25.92 -9.42
C LEU A 296 15.63 -25.90 -10.71
N PRO A 297 15.68 -24.78 -11.45
CA PRO A 297 16.38 -24.69 -12.74
C PRO A 297 17.88 -25.04 -12.68
N GLU A 298 18.54 -24.83 -11.53
CA GLU A 298 19.98 -25.10 -11.30
C GLU A 298 20.36 -26.57 -11.49
N ALA A 299 19.40 -27.49 -11.40
CA ALA A 299 19.61 -28.90 -11.69
C ALA A 299 19.84 -29.19 -13.20
N GLY A 300 19.65 -28.20 -14.07
CA GLY A 300 19.87 -28.29 -15.51
C GLY A 300 18.67 -28.84 -16.30
N ASN A 301 17.48 -28.86 -15.70
CA ASN A 301 16.24 -29.31 -16.31
C ASN A 301 15.07 -28.35 -16.01
N PRO A 302 15.09 -27.10 -16.53
CA PRO A 302 14.03 -26.12 -16.27
C PRO A 302 12.65 -26.61 -16.74
N LEU A 303 11.58 -26.00 -16.23
CA LEU A 303 10.22 -26.22 -16.71
C LEU A 303 10.09 -25.83 -18.18
N VAL A 304 9.42 -26.68 -18.96
CA VAL A 304 9.11 -26.47 -20.37
C VAL A 304 7.63 -26.73 -20.59
N PHE A 305 6.93 -25.70 -21.06
CA PHE A 305 5.57 -25.81 -21.55
C PHE A 305 5.54 -26.38 -22.97
N SER A 306 4.55 -27.22 -23.26
CA SER A 306 4.36 -27.83 -24.58
C SER A 306 2.92 -28.31 -24.79
N THR A 307 2.48 -28.31 -26.03
CA THR A 307 1.16 -28.82 -26.45
C THR A 307 1.33 -30.03 -27.36
N ALA A 308 0.37 -30.95 -27.36
CA ALA A 308 0.35 -32.12 -28.23
C ALA A 308 -1.07 -32.42 -28.71
N GLY A 309 -1.27 -32.67 -30.01
CA GLY A 309 -2.59 -32.97 -30.57
C GLY A 309 -3.55 -31.77 -30.61
N PHE A 310 -3.04 -30.54 -30.44
CA PHE A 310 -3.84 -29.31 -30.49
C PHE A 310 -4.41 -29.02 -31.88
N GLU A 311 -3.78 -29.57 -32.93
CA GLU A 311 -4.32 -29.67 -34.28
C GLU A 311 -5.64 -30.46 -34.39
N HIS A 312 -6.10 -31.08 -33.29
CA HIS A 312 -7.39 -31.77 -33.18
C HIS A 312 -8.37 -31.10 -32.21
N LEU A 313 -7.97 -30.00 -31.55
CA LEU A 313 -8.82 -29.26 -30.61
C LEU A 313 -10.08 -28.67 -31.29
N LEU A 314 -9.93 -28.31 -32.57
CA LEU A 314 -10.93 -27.63 -33.40
C LEU A 314 -11.44 -28.54 -34.55
N ALA A 315 -11.46 -29.85 -34.33
CA ALA A 315 -11.96 -30.82 -35.30
C ALA A 315 -13.50 -30.83 -35.38
N PHE A 316 -14.06 -30.08 -36.34
CA PHE A 316 -15.50 -30.04 -36.62
C PHE A 316 -16.04 -31.27 -37.38
N ASP A 317 -15.24 -32.31 -37.61
CA ASP A 317 -15.61 -33.56 -38.31
C ASP A 317 -16.88 -34.26 -37.78
N ASN A 318 -17.24 -34.04 -36.51
CA ASN A 318 -18.44 -34.57 -35.85
C ASN A 318 -19.64 -33.62 -35.85
N PHE A 319 -19.54 -32.46 -36.48
CA PHE A 319 -20.63 -31.47 -36.57
C PHE A 319 -21.34 -31.59 -37.91
N ASP A 320 -22.63 -31.90 -37.85
CA ASP A 320 -23.52 -31.72 -38.99
C ASP A 320 -24.05 -30.27 -39.07
N ALA A 321 -24.73 -29.96 -40.18
CA ALA A 321 -25.31 -28.64 -40.43
C ALA A 321 -26.45 -28.23 -39.47
N ALA A 322 -26.88 -29.10 -38.54
CA ALA A 322 -27.81 -28.75 -37.47
C ALA A 322 -27.05 -28.42 -36.16
N GLN A 323 -25.96 -29.13 -35.86
CA GLN A 323 -25.08 -28.81 -34.73
C GLN A 323 -24.32 -27.49 -34.97
N ALA A 324 -23.86 -27.29 -36.21
CA ALA A 324 -23.35 -26.03 -36.77
C ALA A 324 -24.13 -24.79 -36.34
N VAL A 325 -25.44 -24.96 -36.25
CA VAL A 325 -26.44 -23.91 -36.07
C VAL A 325 -26.70 -23.62 -34.59
N GLU A 326 -26.61 -24.64 -33.73
CA GLU A 326 -26.71 -24.47 -32.26
C GLU A 326 -25.54 -23.65 -31.69
N MET A 327 -24.39 -23.65 -32.38
CA MET A 327 -23.19 -22.92 -31.98
C MET A 327 -23.28 -21.42 -32.27
N LEU A 328 -24.14 -21.00 -33.20
CA LEU A 328 -24.17 -19.61 -33.68
C LEU A 328 -24.42 -18.60 -32.55
N PRO A 329 -25.39 -18.78 -31.62
CA PRO A 329 -25.58 -17.82 -30.53
C PRO A 329 -24.33 -17.65 -29.63
N THR A 330 -23.52 -18.69 -29.44
CA THR A 330 -22.28 -18.62 -28.62
C THR A 330 -21.16 -17.91 -29.38
N VAL A 331 -20.94 -18.25 -30.65
CA VAL A 331 -19.94 -17.55 -31.49
C VAL A 331 -20.30 -16.08 -31.66
N LEU A 332 -21.60 -15.78 -31.85
CA LEU A 332 -22.09 -14.41 -32.00
C LEU A 332 -22.05 -13.63 -30.68
N GLY A 333 -22.30 -14.29 -29.53
CA GLY A 333 -22.09 -13.69 -28.20
C GLY A 333 -20.64 -13.25 -28.01
N TRP A 334 -19.69 -14.15 -28.27
CA TRP A 334 -18.26 -13.87 -28.20
C TRP A 334 -17.81 -12.73 -29.13
N PHE A 335 -18.38 -12.60 -30.33
CA PHE A 335 -18.12 -11.41 -31.18
C PHE A 335 -18.62 -10.10 -30.55
N GLY A 336 -19.71 -10.16 -29.78
CA GLY A 336 -20.18 -9.03 -28.99
C GLY A 336 -19.23 -8.66 -27.85
N ASP A 337 -18.55 -9.65 -27.26
CA ASP A 337 -17.57 -9.44 -26.20
C ASP A 337 -16.25 -8.87 -26.78
N VAL A 338 -15.73 -9.43 -27.88
CA VAL A 338 -14.54 -8.91 -28.60
C VAL A 338 -14.76 -7.50 -29.15
N ALA A 339 -15.96 -7.17 -29.61
CA ALA A 339 -16.30 -5.79 -29.96
C ALA A 339 -16.27 -4.88 -28.71
N GLY A 340 -16.77 -5.39 -27.57
CA GLY A 340 -16.73 -4.76 -26.25
C GLY A 340 -15.33 -4.36 -25.80
N ASP A 341 -14.36 -5.26 -25.99
CA ASP A 341 -12.95 -5.08 -25.58
C ASP A 341 -12.12 -4.23 -26.56
N SER A 342 -12.72 -3.67 -27.61
CA SER A 342 -11.98 -2.87 -28.60
C SER A 342 -11.62 -1.47 -28.08
N GLU A 343 -10.40 -0.99 -28.39
CA GLU A 343 -9.92 0.35 -28.01
C GLU A 343 -10.87 1.48 -28.45
N LEU A 344 -11.58 1.29 -29.57
CA LEU A 344 -12.61 2.20 -30.06
C LEU A 344 -13.76 2.37 -29.07
N LEU A 345 -14.27 1.29 -28.46
CA LEU A 345 -15.38 1.38 -27.51
C LEU A 345 -14.94 1.97 -26.16
N GLY A 346 -13.67 1.80 -25.78
CA GLY A 346 -13.08 2.46 -24.61
C GLY A 346 -12.82 3.97 -24.78
N GLN A 347 -12.87 4.50 -26.01
CA GLN A 347 -12.63 5.92 -26.29
C GLN A 347 -13.73 6.80 -25.68
N LYS A 348 -13.35 7.82 -24.90
CA LYS A 348 -14.29 8.88 -24.45
C LYS A 348 -14.71 9.75 -25.64
N ILE A 349 -16.00 10.08 -25.71
CA ILE A 349 -16.55 11.01 -26.70
C ILE A 349 -16.27 12.44 -26.21
N PRO A 350 -15.46 13.26 -26.92
CA PRO A 350 -15.29 14.66 -26.56
C PRO A 350 -16.64 15.38 -26.55
N PHE A 351 -16.79 16.45 -25.75
CA PHE A 351 -18.02 17.25 -25.59
C PHE A 351 -19.11 16.64 -24.68
N LEU A 352 -18.94 15.40 -24.19
CA LEU A 352 -19.87 14.72 -23.27
C LEU A 352 -19.18 14.35 -21.95
N ALA A 353 -19.92 14.44 -20.84
CA ALA A 353 -19.40 14.10 -19.51
C ALA A 353 -19.20 12.58 -19.33
N ASP A 354 -17.94 12.13 -19.38
CA ASP A 354 -17.50 10.75 -19.10
C ASP A 354 -18.19 9.61 -19.89
N VAL A 355 -18.77 9.91 -21.07
CA VAL A 355 -19.38 8.89 -21.93
C VAL A 355 -18.36 8.28 -22.89
N THR A 356 -18.22 6.95 -22.89
CA THR A 356 -17.45 6.24 -23.93
C THR A 356 -18.27 5.91 -25.17
N VAL A 357 -17.60 5.64 -26.29
CA VAL A 357 -18.24 5.15 -27.52
C VAL A 357 -18.99 3.83 -27.24
N GLY A 358 -18.49 2.96 -26.35
CA GLY A 358 -19.16 1.73 -25.93
C GLY A 358 -20.43 1.95 -25.10
N ASP A 359 -20.41 2.91 -24.17
CA ASP A 359 -21.60 3.26 -23.37
C ASP A 359 -22.77 3.72 -24.24
N ALA A 360 -22.46 4.48 -25.28
CA ALA A 360 -23.43 5.01 -26.24
C ALA A 360 -23.84 3.97 -27.31
N LEU A 361 -22.87 3.28 -27.90
CA LEU A 361 -23.06 2.27 -28.94
C LEU A 361 -23.06 0.86 -28.34
N LYS A 362 -24.19 0.48 -27.76
CA LYS A 362 -24.45 -0.80 -27.08
C LYS A 362 -24.53 -2.01 -28.03
N PHE A 363 -23.53 -2.19 -28.90
CA PHE A 363 -23.47 -3.22 -29.94
C PHE A 363 -23.72 -4.63 -29.38
N THR A 364 -23.04 -4.98 -28.28
CA THR A 364 -23.16 -6.27 -27.57
C THR A 364 -24.59 -6.57 -27.10
N GLU A 365 -25.29 -5.58 -26.52
CA GLU A 365 -26.69 -5.73 -26.08
C GLU A 365 -27.64 -5.98 -27.27
N ALA A 366 -27.49 -5.22 -28.35
CA ALA A 366 -28.36 -5.37 -29.53
C ALA A 366 -28.12 -6.69 -30.26
N PHE A 367 -26.86 -7.13 -30.38
CA PHE A 367 -26.51 -8.38 -31.06
C PHE A 367 -27.01 -9.60 -30.27
N THR A 368 -26.84 -9.59 -28.95
CA THR A 368 -27.40 -10.60 -28.04
C THR A 368 -28.93 -10.61 -28.09
N GLY A 369 -29.56 -9.43 -28.09
CA GLY A 369 -31.02 -9.30 -28.24
C GLY A 369 -31.56 -9.81 -29.58
N TYR A 370 -30.78 -9.71 -30.65
CA TYR A 370 -31.16 -10.14 -32.00
C TYR A 370 -31.15 -11.67 -32.18
N THR A 371 -30.22 -12.36 -31.52
CA THR A 371 -30.07 -13.83 -31.62
C THR A 371 -30.95 -14.60 -30.63
N ALA A 372 -31.30 -14.01 -29.49
CA ALA A 372 -32.07 -14.65 -28.42
C ALA A 372 -33.50 -15.12 -28.82
N GLY A 373 -34.03 -14.66 -29.96
CA GLY A 373 -35.37 -15.01 -30.46
C GLY A 373 -35.45 -16.31 -31.26
N VAL A 374 -34.34 -16.99 -31.53
CA VAL A 374 -34.31 -18.16 -32.44
C VAL A 374 -34.48 -19.47 -31.66
N GLU A 375 -35.68 -20.06 -31.73
CA GLU A 375 -35.91 -21.43 -31.26
C GLU A 375 -35.73 -22.44 -32.40
N PHE A 376 -34.80 -23.38 -32.23
CA PHE A 376 -34.68 -24.57 -33.07
C PHE A 376 -35.51 -25.73 -32.48
N GLY A 377 -36.29 -26.39 -33.34
CA GLY A 377 -37.10 -27.54 -32.95
C GLY A 377 -36.27 -28.81 -32.73
N ASP A 378 -36.95 -29.96 -32.55
CA ASP A 378 -36.34 -31.26 -32.28
C ASP A 378 -35.24 -31.62 -33.32
N VAL A 379 -33.99 -31.57 -32.85
CA VAL A 379 -32.78 -31.34 -33.66
C VAL A 379 -32.48 -32.53 -34.59
N GLU A 380 -32.78 -33.75 -34.13
CA GLU A 380 -32.70 -34.99 -34.93
C GLU A 380 -33.61 -34.97 -36.19
N SER A 381 -34.47 -33.96 -36.33
CA SER A 381 -35.39 -33.77 -37.47
C SER A 381 -35.22 -32.45 -38.22
N LEU A 382 -34.23 -31.61 -37.87
CA LEU A 382 -34.06 -30.28 -38.43
C LEU A 382 -33.51 -30.34 -39.88
N THR A 383 -34.43 -30.34 -40.85
CA THR A 383 -34.06 -30.16 -42.27
C THR A 383 -33.52 -28.75 -42.52
N LEU A 384 -32.74 -28.54 -43.60
CA LEU A 384 -32.34 -27.20 -44.06
C LEU A 384 -33.54 -26.24 -44.19
N THR A 385 -34.68 -26.70 -44.71
CA THR A 385 -35.92 -25.89 -44.74
C THR A 385 -36.45 -25.57 -43.33
N GLY A 386 -36.28 -26.46 -42.36
CA GLY A 386 -36.62 -26.23 -40.95
C GLY A 386 -35.73 -25.17 -40.31
N PHE A 387 -34.41 -25.28 -40.50
CA PHE A 387 -33.43 -24.29 -40.07
C PHE A 387 -33.75 -22.89 -40.62
N ILE A 388 -33.96 -22.78 -41.93
CA ILE A 388 -34.32 -21.53 -42.60
C ILE A 388 -35.63 -20.96 -42.03
N ASN A 389 -36.61 -21.81 -41.75
CA ASN A 389 -37.87 -21.37 -41.13
C ASN A 389 -37.67 -20.90 -39.68
N SER A 390 -36.74 -21.48 -38.90
CA SER A 390 -36.40 -20.99 -37.56
C SER A 390 -35.69 -19.63 -37.61
N LEU A 391 -34.75 -19.42 -38.54
CA LEU A 391 -34.14 -18.09 -38.74
C LEU A 391 -35.17 -17.03 -39.16
N ILE A 392 -36.13 -17.38 -40.04
CA ILE A 392 -37.23 -16.49 -40.42
C ILE A 392 -38.18 -16.24 -39.24
N ALA A 393 -38.47 -17.26 -38.42
CA ALA A 393 -39.36 -17.13 -37.27
C ALA A 393 -38.74 -16.30 -36.13
N GLY A 394 -37.43 -16.42 -35.91
CA GLY A 394 -36.67 -15.59 -34.96
C GLY A 394 -36.34 -14.19 -35.49
N GLY A 395 -36.66 -13.87 -36.75
CA GLY A 395 -36.45 -12.54 -37.34
C GLY A 395 -35.04 -12.27 -37.88
N VAL A 396 -34.16 -13.27 -37.86
CA VAL A 396 -32.74 -13.18 -38.26
C VAL A 396 -32.57 -13.04 -39.77
N ILE A 397 -33.47 -13.62 -40.57
CA ILE A 397 -33.58 -13.34 -42.01
C ILE A 397 -35.04 -13.09 -42.37
N SER A 398 -35.30 -12.14 -43.28
CA SER A 398 -36.66 -11.80 -43.70
C SER A 398 -37.26 -12.82 -44.69
N SER A 399 -36.41 -13.55 -45.42
CA SER A 399 -36.85 -14.62 -46.32
C SER A 399 -35.71 -15.58 -46.68
N ALA A 400 -36.08 -16.78 -47.15
CA ALA A 400 -35.14 -17.78 -47.65
C ALA A 400 -34.36 -17.32 -48.90
N GLU A 401 -34.79 -16.25 -49.59
CA GLU A 401 -34.12 -15.71 -50.79
C GLU A 401 -32.87 -14.88 -50.44
N GLN A 402 -32.63 -14.57 -49.15
CA GLN A 402 -31.39 -13.92 -48.69
C GLN A 402 -30.22 -14.89 -48.50
N LEU A 403 -30.47 -16.19 -48.51
CA LEU A 403 -29.43 -17.21 -48.36
C LEU A 403 -28.84 -17.54 -49.72
N ASN A 404 -27.51 -17.44 -49.83
CA ASN A 404 -26.79 -17.78 -51.06
C ASN A 404 -26.16 -19.17 -50.92
N PHE A 405 -26.56 -20.12 -51.77
CA PHE A 405 -25.89 -21.42 -51.87
C PHE A 405 -25.19 -21.54 -53.22
N ASP A 406 -23.86 -21.53 -53.21
CA ASP A 406 -23.05 -21.82 -54.37
C ASP A 406 -22.81 -23.34 -54.45
N ALA A 407 -23.36 -23.95 -55.50
CA ALA A 407 -23.28 -25.38 -55.72
C ALA A 407 -21.98 -25.83 -56.45
N ASP A 408 -21.19 -24.90 -56.99
CA ASP A 408 -19.90 -25.17 -57.61
C ASP A 408 -18.75 -25.09 -56.58
N SER A 409 -18.90 -24.29 -55.51
CA SER A 409 -17.96 -24.19 -54.37
C SER A 409 -18.46 -24.82 -53.06
N GLY A 410 -19.62 -25.47 -53.06
CA GLY A 410 -20.14 -26.16 -51.86
C GLY A 410 -20.51 -25.24 -50.69
N THR A 411 -20.72 -23.95 -50.94
CA THR A 411 -20.76 -22.93 -49.88
C THR A 411 -22.19 -22.40 -49.62
N LEU A 412 -22.61 -22.31 -48.35
CA LEU A 412 -23.84 -21.63 -47.91
C LEU A 412 -23.50 -20.37 -47.11
N THR A 413 -23.86 -19.20 -47.63
CA THR A 413 -23.75 -17.91 -46.94
C THR A 413 -25.07 -17.55 -46.26
N ILE A 414 -25.00 -17.19 -44.98
CA ILE A 414 -26.08 -16.71 -44.12
C ILE A 414 -25.73 -15.26 -43.72
N PRO A 415 -26.29 -14.24 -44.42
CA PRO A 415 -26.10 -12.86 -44.02
C PRO A 415 -26.92 -12.57 -42.76
N LEU A 416 -26.25 -12.26 -41.66
CA LEU A 416 -26.87 -11.70 -40.47
C LEU A 416 -26.74 -10.18 -40.54
N ALA A 417 -27.83 -9.46 -40.27
CA ALA A 417 -27.79 -8.00 -40.17
C ALA A 417 -28.79 -7.50 -39.13
N PHE A 418 -28.32 -6.66 -38.21
CA PHE A 418 -29.12 -6.10 -37.13
C PHE A 418 -29.06 -4.58 -37.12
N SER A 419 -30.07 -3.95 -36.54
CA SER A 419 -30.12 -2.51 -36.31
C SER A 419 -30.96 -2.23 -35.07
N ALA A 420 -30.45 -1.42 -34.17
CA ALA A 420 -31.08 -0.96 -32.94
C ALA A 420 -30.98 0.56 -32.82
N THR A 421 -31.76 1.10 -31.89
CA THR A 421 -31.68 2.50 -31.48
C THR A 421 -31.72 2.55 -29.96
N GLY A 422 -30.77 3.27 -29.36
CA GLY A 422 -30.68 3.51 -27.93
C GLY A 422 -30.83 5.00 -27.62
N SER A 423 -31.02 5.31 -26.34
CA SER A 423 -31.05 6.68 -25.83
C SER A 423 -30.34 6.71 -24.48
N LEU A 424 -29.36 7.60 -24.33
CA LEU A 424 -28.61 7.81 -23.09
C LEU A 424 -28.83 9.24 -22.60
N ASP A 425 -29.27 9.40 -21.35
CA ASP A 425 -29.30 10.71 -20.69
C ASP A 425 -27.87 11.07 -20.26
N THR A 426 -27.33 12.17 -20.77
CA THR A 426 -25.97 12.63 -20.47
C THR A 426 -25.87 14.16 -20.38
N GLY A 427 -24.81 14.65 -19.75
CA GLY A 427 -24.47 16.06 -19.63
C GLY A 427 -23.48 16.51 -20.70
N LEU A 428 -23.56 17.79 -21.07
CA LEU A 428 -22.51 18.47 -21.84
C LEU A 428 -21.31 18.83 -20.97
N ASP A 429 -20.12 18.64 -21.50
CA ASP A 429 -18.88 19.08 -20.87
C ASP A 429 -18.01 19.82 -21.91
N LEU A 430 -17.64 21.06 -21.60
CA LEU A 430 -16.75 21.89 -22.43
C LEU A 430 -15.38 22.12 -21.77
N SER A 431 -15.11 21.55 -20.58
CA SER A 431 -13.86 21.75 -19.84
C SER A 431 -12.62 21.26 -20.60
N GLY A 432 -12.78 20.28 -21.49
CA GLY A 432 -11.75 19.79 -22.40
C GLY A 432 -11.61 20.54 -23.73
N LEU A 433 -12.24 21.71 -23.90
CA LEU A 433 -12.09 22.57 -25.08
C LEU A 433 -11.24 23.81 -24.76
N ASP A 434 -10.40 24.22 -25.72
CA ASP A 434 -9.66 25.47 -25.66
C ASP A 434 -10.58 26.68 -25.95
N LEU A 435 -11.39 27.06 -24.94
CA LEU A 435 -12.25 28.24 -24.98
C LEU A 435 -11.50 29.48 -24.46
N SER A 436 -10.46 29.88 -25.19
CA SER A 436 -9.52 30.94 -24.83
C SER A 436 -10.17 32.27 -24.44
N GLY A 437 -9.64 32.91 -23.40
CA GLY A 437 -9.93 34.30 -23.04
C GLY A 437 -11.35 34.56 -22.55
N SER A 438 -12.15 35.30 -23.35
CA SER A 438 -13.41 35.89 -22.88
C SER A 438 -14.49 34.90 -22.43
N LEU A 439 -14.40 33.62 -22.83
CA LEU A 439 -15.37 32.57 -22.47
C LEU A 439 -14.87 31.60 -21.38
N ALA A 440 -13.72 31.84 -20.74
CA ALA A 440 -13.12 30.90 -19.77
C ALA A 440 -14.04 30.53 -18.58
N GLY A 441 -15.01 31.38 -18.24
CA GLY A 441 -16.03 31.11 -17.21
C GLY A 441 -17.34 30.48 -17.71
N LEU A 442 -17.41 29.94 -18.93
CA LEU A 442 -18.65 29.43 -19.53
C LEU A 442 -19.08 28.09 -18.92
N SER A 443 -20.16 28.10 -18.14
CA SER A 443 -20.76 26.90 -17.53
C SER A 443 -22.12 26.55 -18.14
N LEU A 444 -22.35 25.27 -18.44
CA LEU A 444 -23.63 24.77 -18.93
C LEU A 444 -24.30 23.87 -17.91
N ASP A 445 -25.60 24.06 -17.70
CA ASP A 445 -26.47 23.13 -16.98
C ASP A 445 -27.55 22.62 -17.96
N ALA A 446 -27.52 21.33 -18.29
CA ALA A 446 -27.27 20.85 -19.65
C ALA A 446 -27.43 19.32 -19.78
N ASN A 447 -28.47 18.73 -19.19
CA ASN A 447 -28.82 17.33 -19.46
C ASN A 447 -29.59 17.20 -20.78
N ALA A 448 -29.14 16.32 -21.67
CA ALA A 448 -29.87 16.00 -22.89
C ALA A 448 -29.76 14.51 -23.26
N GLN A 449 -30.65 14.10 -24.16
CA GLN A 449 -30.75 12.73 -24.63
C GLN A 449 -29.83 12.56 -25.85
N LEU A 450 -28.80 11.73 -25.71
CA LEU A 450 -27.99 11.21 -26.80
C LEU A 450 -28.77 10.06 -27.46
N ASP A 451 -29.28 10.28 -28.67
CA ASP A 451 -29.92 9.22 -29.45
C ASP A 451 -28.84 8.48 -30.26
N ALA A 452 -28.68 7.19 -29.99
CA ALA A 452 -27.76 6.32 -30.71
C ALA A 452 -28.53 5.47 -31.72
N SER A 453 -28.07 5.42 -32.97
CA SER A 453 -28.56 4.47 -33.98
C SER A 453 -27.40 3.59 -34.40
N TYR A 454 -27.54 2.27 -34.27
CA TYR A 454 -26.39 1.39 -34.44
C TYR A 454 -26.81 0.02 -34.94
N GLY A 455 -25.92 -0.62 -35.69
CA GLY A 455 -26.19 -1.89 -36.30
C GLY A 455 -24.93 -2.56 -36.78
N GLY A 456 -25.10 -3.68 -37.46
CA GLY A 456 -23.98 -4.38 -38.03
C GLY A 456 -24.44 -5.51 -38.94
N SER A 457 -23.50 -5.99 -39.74
CA SER A 457 -23.67 -7.14 -40.59
C SER A 457 -22.48 -8.08 -40.48
N ILE A 458 -22.73 -9.37 -40.60
CA ILE A 458 -21.73 -10.43 -40.64
C ILE A 458 -22.26 -11.54 -41.55
N ASP A 459 -21.44 -11.96 -42.52
CA ASP A 459 -21.74 -13.12 -43.35
C ASP A 459 -21.17 -14.37 -42.68
N LEU A 460 -22.05 -15.25 -42.20
CA LEU A 460 -21.64 -16.58 -41.75
C LEU A 460 -21.60 -17.52 -42.95
N ILE A 461 -20.51 -18.25 -43.10
CA ILE A 461 -20.24 -19.07 -44.28
C ILE A 461 -20.00 -20.51 -43.83
N LEU A 462 -20.88 -21.41 -44.25
CA LEU A 462 -20.73 -22.85 -44.10
C LEU A 462 -20.20 -23.42 -45.42
N ASP A 463 -18.97 -23.89 -45.42
CA ASP A 463 -18.34 -24.57 -46.56
C ASP A 463 -18.44 -26.08 -46.35
N PHE A 464 -19.03 -26.82 -47.29
CA PHE A 464 -19.24 -28.27 -47.13
C PHE A 464 -18.07 -29.14 -47.60
N ASP A 465 -17.05 -28.59 -48.27
CA ASP A 465 -15.82 -29.30 -48.66
C ASP A 465 -14.49 -28.61 -48.28
N GLY A 466 -14.59 -27.39 -47.72
CA GLY A 466 -13.49 -26.63 -47.11
C GLY A 466 -12.84 -25.69 -48.10
N GLU A 467 -12.03 -24.73 -47.63
CA GLU A 467 -11.50 -23.65 -48.48
C GLU A 467 -10.70 -24.16 -49.71
N THR A 468 -10.05 -25.32 -49.59
CA THR A 468 -9.36 -25.98 -50.72
C THR A 468 -10.18 -27.06 -51.45
N GLY A 469 -11.39 -27.37 -50.99
CA GLY A 469 -12.24 -28.49 -51.44
C GLY A 469 -11.70 -29.88 -51.08
N THR A 470 -10.79 -29.96 -50.09
CA THR A 470 -10.16 -31.23 -49.68
C THR A 470 -10.10 -31.47 -48.17
N GLU A 471 -10.57 -30.52 -47.35
CA GLU A 471 -10.33 -30.50 -45.90
C GLU A 471 -11.54 -30.90 -45.05
N GLY A 472 -12.76 -30.95 -45.62
CA GLY A 472 -13.98 -31.26 -44.89
C GLY A 472 -14.83 -30.02 -44.63
N MET A 473 -15.86 -30.11 -43.79
CA MET A 473 -16.75 -28.98 -43.55
C MET A 473 -16.04 -27.88 -42.75
N GLY A 474 -16.02 -26.65 -43.28
CA GLY A 474 -15.40 -25.47 -42.68
C GLY A 474 -16.41 -24.38 -42.34
N PHE A 475 -16.10 -23.57 -41.34
CA PHE A 475 -16.92 -22.45 -40.90
C PHE A 475 -16.12 -21.16 -40.97
N PHE A 476 -16.66 -20.15 -41.64
CA PHE A 476 -16.01 -18.86 -41.80
C PHE A 476 -16.93 -17.71 -41.46
N VAL A 477 -16.31 -16.62 -41.04
CA VAL A 477 -16.90 -15.30 -40.89
C VAL A 477 -16.35 -14.42 -41.99
N ASP A 478 -17.21 -13.68 -42.67
CA ASP A 478 -16.85 -12.76 -43.75
C ASP A 478 -17.60 -11.44 -43.55
N ASN A 479 -17.06 -10.34 -44.07
CA ASN A 479 -17.68 -9.00 -44.08
C ASN A 479 -18.26 -8.52 -42.72
N LEU A 480 -17.61 -8.82 -41.58
CA LEU A 480 -18.02 -8.24 -40.29
C LEU A 480 -17.82 -6.72 -40.33
N VAL A 481 -18.93 -5.99 -40.19
CA VAL A 481 -19.01 -4.54 -40.07
C VAL A 481 -19.98 -4.20 -38.94
N LEU A 482 -19.55 -3.39 -37.98
CA LEU A 482 -20.40 -2.73 -37.00
C LEU A 482 -20.36 -1.23 -37.31
N ASP A 483 -21.52 -0.61 -37.52
CA ASP A 483 -21.64 0.82 -37.82
C ASP A 483 -22.59 1.47 -36.80
N GLY A 484 -22.16 2.58 -36.21
CA GLY A 484 -22.94 3.39 -35.28
C GLY A 484 -22.99 4.86 -35.70
N THR A 485 -24.12 5.51 -35.48
CA THR A 485 -24.28 6.97 -35.48
C THR A 485 -24.77 7.43 -34.13
N LEU A 486 -24.28 8.58 -33.71
CA LEU A 486 -24.60 9.24 -32.45
C LEU A 486 -25.12 10.63 -32.78
N ASP A 487 -26.41 10.84 -32.51
CA ASP A 487 -27.10 12.10 -32.75
C ASP A 487 -27.56 12.68 -31.39
N PHE A 488 -26.94 13.78 -31.00
CA PHE A 488 -27.25 14.50 -29.78
C PHE A 488 -27.94 15.83 -30.11
N ALA A 489 -28.98 16.18 -29.37
CA ALA A 489 -29.60 17.51 -29.45
C ALA A 489 -30.08 17.99 -28.07
N ALA A 490 -29.54 19.12 -27.61
CA ALA A 490 -30.03 19.85 -26.45
C ALA A 490 -30.68 21.16 -26.95
N PRO A 491 -32.01 21.23 -27.12
CA PRO A 491 -32.67 22.37 -27.75
C PRO A 491 -32.97 23.55 -26.79
N ASP A 492 -32.87 23.31 -25.48
CA ASP A 492 -33.21 24.26 -24.42
C ASP A 492 -32.04 24.36 -23.42
N LEU A 493 -30.84 24.70 -23.90
CA LEU A 493 -29.70 24.98 -23.02
C LEU A 493 -30.00 26.20 -22.14
N VAL A 494 -29.60 26.13 -20.87
CA VAL A 494 -29.42 27.31 -20.02
C VAL A 494 -27.94 27.39 -19.67
N VAL A 495 -27.34 28.53 -19.96
CA VAL A 495 -25.91 28.75 -19.84
C VAL A 495 -25.69 30.00 -19.02
N ALA A 496 -24.83 29.90 -18.01
CA ALA A 496 -24.34 31.03 -17.25
C ALA A 496 -22.82 31.07 -17.44
N GLY A 497 -22.29 32.23 -17.79
CA GLY A 497 -20.86 32.35 -18.07
C GLY A 497 -20.38 33.77 -18.08
N ARG A 498 -19.22 33.98 -18.72
CA ARG A 498 -18.60 35.28 -18.87
C ARG A 498 -18.34 35.59 -20.34
N LEU A 499 -18.27 36.88 -20.65
CA LEU A 499 -17.82 37.46 -21.91
C LEU A 499 -16.89 38.63 -21.55
N GLY A 500 -15.64 38.30 -21.23
CA GLY A 500 -14.69 39.22 -20.59
C GLY A 500 -15.19 39.63 -19.20
N VAL A 501 -15.25 40.93 -18.91
CA VAL A 501 -15.82 41.44 -17.64
C VAL A 501 -17.34 41.22 -17.50
N LEU A 502 -18.07 40.87 -18.56
CA LEU A 502 -19.52 40.77 -18.50
C LEU A 502 -19.95 39.36 -18.06
N GLY A 503 -20.64 39.26 -16.92
CA GLY A 503 -21.44 38.08 -16.62
C GLY A 503 -22.58 37.97 -17.65
N ILE A 504 -22.77 36.78 -18.23
CA ILE A 504 -23.81 36.52 -19.22
C ILE A 504 -24.68 35.34 -18.81
N ALA A 505 -25.98 35.48 -19.04
CA ALA A 505 -26.93 34.39 -19.09
C ALA A 505 -27.40 34.21 -20.53
N ALA A 506 -27.46 32.98 -21.02
CA ALA A 506 -27.88 32.67 -22.37
C ALA A 506 -28.83 31.46 -22.39
N ALA A 507 -29.77 31.48 -23.33
CA ALA A 507 -30.44 30.25 -23.78
C ALA A 507 -29.67 29.69 -24.97
N GLY A 508 -29.91 28.45 -25.41
CA GLY A 508 -29.24 27.99 -26.63
C GLY A 508 -29.59 26.58 -27.08
N THR A 509 -28.93 26.16 -28.15
CA THR A 509 -28.99 24.81 -28.68
C THR A 509 -27.60 24.21 -28.82
N ALA A 510 -27.40 22.97 -28.39
CA ALA A 510 -26.22 22.17 -28.76
C ALA A 510 -26.63 20.99 -29.64
N ARG A 511 -25.72 20.59 -30.51
CA ARG A 511 -25.79 19.36 -31.31
C ARG A 511 -24.44 18.66 -31.34
N LEU A 512 -24.45 17.34 -31.44
CA LEU A 512 -23.30 16.53 -31.82
C LEU A 512 -23.81 15.46 -32.80
N ALA A 513 -23.03 15.21 -33.86
CA ALA A 513 -23.29 14.20 -34.86
C ALA A 513 -21.98 13.43 -35.09
N ALA A 514 -21.90 12.19 -34.60
CA ALA A 514 -20.73 11.33 -34.76
C ALA A 514 -21.09 10.00 -35.42
N SER A 515 -20.09 9.35 -35.99
CA SER A 515 -20.19 8.00 -36.54
C SER A 515 -18.94 7.19 -36.23
N ALA A 516 -19.16 5.92 -35.90
CA ALA A 516 -18.12 4.94 -35.61
C ALA A 516 -18.31 3.71 -36.51
N SER A 517 -17.23 3.13 -37.02
CA SER A 517 -17.22 1.88 -37.78
C SER A 517 -16.13 0.96 -37.22
N LEU A 518 -16.45 -0.33 -37.05
CA LEU A 518 -15.50 -1.40 -36.72
C LEU A 518 -15.64 -2.52 -37.74
N ARG A 519 -14.51 -3.02 -38.26
CA ARG A 519 -14.47 -3.98 -39.37
C ARG A 519 -13.40 -5.02 -39.17
N LEU A 520 -13.70 -6.27 -39.54
CA LEU A 520 -12.72 -7.36 -39.55
C LEU A 520 -12.05 -7.46 -40.93
N GLN A 521 -10.75 -7.14 -41.01
CA GLN A 521 -9.98 -7.18 -42.27
C GLN A 521 -8.47 -7.37 -42.04
N GLU A 522 -7.84 -8.33 -42.72
CA GLU A 522 -6.38 -8.52 -42.74
C GLU A 522 -5.80 -7.75 -43.94
N GLY A 523 -5.10 -6.64 -43.68
CA GLY A 523 -4.46 -5.79 -44.68
C GLY A 523 -5.28 -4.57 -45.14
N GLU A 524 -4.73 -3.80 -46.10
CA GLU A 524 -5.33 -2.53 -46.56
C GLU A 524 -5.96 -2.60 -47.97
N GLY A 525 -7.12 -1.95 -48.14
CA GLY A 525 -7.76 -1.68 -49.43
C GLY A 525 -8.44 -2.88 -50.09
N GLU A 526 -8.69 -2.84 -51.42
CA GLU A 526 -9.38 -3.89 -52.19
C GLU A 526 -8.64 -5.26 -52.22
N SER A 527 -7.52 -5.41 -51.53
CA SER A 527 -6.77 -6.67 -51.38
C SER A 527 -6.79 -7.21 -49.94
N ALA A 528 -7.48 -6.55 -49.02
CA ALA A 528 -7.66 -7.04 -47.66
C ALA A 528 -8.50 -8.32 -47.64
N ARG A 529 -8.14 -9.27 -46.78
CA ARG A 529 -8.92 -10.49 -46.53
C ARG A 529 -9.96 -10.18 -45.47
N THR A 530 -11.24 -10.28 -45.83
CA THR A 530 -12.38 -10.11 -44.90
C THR A 530 -12.89 -11.43 -44.33
N ARG A 531 -12.39 -12.57 -44.85
CA ARG A 531 -12.82 -13.92 -44.47
C ARG A 531 -11.86 -14.60 -43.52
N PHE A 532 -12.34 -14.95 -42.34
CA PHE A 532 -11.59 -15.63 -41.29
C PHE A 532 -12.27 -16.94 -40.94
N ALA A 533 -11.51 -18.00 -40.70
CA ALA A 533 -12.07 -19.27 -40.23
C ALA A 533 -12.45 -19.13 -38.74
N ILE A 534 -13.49 -19.83 -38.26
CA ILE A 534 -13.95 -19.68 -36.87
C ILE A 534 -12.86 -20.04 -35.84
N ASP A 535 -11.93 -20.92 -36.23
CA ASP A 535 -10.75 -21.32 -35.48
C ASP A 535 -9.60 -20.30 -35.48
N ASP A 536 -9.54 -19.37 -36.45
CA ASP A 536 -8.61 -18.22 -36.43
C ASP A 536 -9.06 -17.15 -35.42
N LEU A 537 -10.37 -17.05 -35.15
CA LEU A 537 -10.99 -15.94 -34.42
C LEU A 537 -10.45 -15.70 -32.99
N PRO A 538 -10.16 -16.71 -32.15
CA PRO A 538 -9.58 -16.49 -30.82
C PRO A 538 -8.16 -15.91 -30.83
N TYR A 539 -7.52 -15.86 -32.01
CA TYR A 539 -6.12 -15.44 -32.19
C TYR A 539 -5.99 -14.12 -32.97
N LEU A 540 -7.10 -13.41 -33.20
CA LEU A 540 -7.11 -12.12 -33.90
C LEU A 540 -6.29 -11.07 -33.17
N SER A 541 -5.51 -10.31 -33.95
CA SER A 541 -4.76 -9.14 -33.49
C SER A 541 -5.55 -7.84 -33.71
N THR A 542 -5.17 -6.78 -33.00
CA THR A 542 -5.72 -5.43 -33.24
C THR A 542 -5.45 -4.92 -34.66
N ALA A 543 -4.44 -5.46 -35.35
CA ALA A 543 -4.16 -5.13 -36.75
C ALA A 543 -5.18 -5.70 -37.75
N GLU A 544 -6.01 -6.67 -37.32
CA GLU A 544 -7.09 -7.26 -38.12
C GLU A 544 -8.45 -6.63 -37.81
N LEU A 545 -8.52 -5.72 -36.83
CA LEU A 545 -9.69 -4.94 -36.45
C LEU A 545 -9.49 -3.48 -36.88
N ALA A 546 -10.05 -3.12 -38.04
CA ALA A 546 -10.01 -1.74 -38.53
C ALA A 546 -11.14 -0.91 -37.91
N THR A 547 -10.76 0.19 -37.26
CA THR A 547 -11.66 1.12 -36.58
C THR A 547 -11.64 2.50 -37.23
N GLU A 548 -12.79 3.17 -37.29
CA GLU A 548 -12.94 4.54 -37.80
C GLU A 548 -13.91 5.29 -36.88
N PHE A 549 -13.54 6.50 -36.46
CA PHE A 549 -14.39 7.41 -35.69
C PHE A 549 -14.31 8.80 -36.31
N THR A 550 -15.45 9.43 -36.57
CA THR A 550 -15.54 10.78 -37.17
C THR A 550 -16.80 11.49 -36.66
N GLY A 551 -16.81 12.82 -36.66
CA GLY A 551 -18.03 13.57 -36.36
C GLY A 551 -17.80 15.07 -36.20
N ASP A 552 -18.88 15.81 -35.96
CA ASP A 552 -18.84 17.24 -35.72
C ASP A 552 -19.83 17.64 -34.59
N ALA A 553 -19.52 18.71 -33.86
CA ALA A 553 -20.35 19.24 -32.79
C ALA A 553 -20.47 20.77 -32.86
N ALA A 554 -21.56 21.31 -32.34
CA ALA A 554 -21.74 22.76 -32.27
C ALA A 554 -22.66 23.20 -31.12
N VAL A 555 -22.31 24.32 -30.49
CA VAL A 555 -23.16 25.10 -29.58
C VAL A 555 -23.55 26.41 -30.28
N ALA A 556 -24.81 26.81 -30.15
CA ALA A 556 -25.28 28.14 -30.48
C ALA A 556 -26.07 28.71 -29.30
N LEU A 557 -25.54 29.75 -28.66
CA LEU A 557 -26.14 30.46 -27.54
C LEU A 557 -26.80 31.74 -28.06
N THR A 558 -28.04 31.97 -27.67
CA THR A 558 -28.95 33.04 -28.13
C THR A 558 -29.71 33.64 -26.93
N ASP A 559 -30.53 34.67 -27.17
CA ASP A 559 -31.25 35.39 -26.10
C ASP A 559 -30.30 35.85 -24.96
N LEU A 560 -29.09 36.27 -25.35
CA LEU A 560 -28.04 36.72 -24.46
C LEU A 560 -28.54 37.86 -23.56
N GLN A 561 -28.29 37.73 -22.27
CA GLN A 561 -28.62 38.70 -21.24
C GLN A 561 -27.36 38.96 -20.42
N VAL A 562 -27.13 40.22 -20.05
CA VAL A 562 -26.09 40.54 -19.07
C VAL A 562 -26.64 40.16 -17.70
N ASP A 563 -25.95 39.26 -16.99
CA ASP A 563 -26.30 38.93 -15.61
C ASP A 563 -25.98 40.13 -14.69
N ALA A 564 -26.66 40.22 -13.55
CA ALA A 564 -26.95 41.47 -12.86
C ALA A 564 -25.77 42.45 -12.69
N GLY A 565 -26.06 43.74 -12.97
CA GLY A 565 -25.19 44.87 -12.66
C GLY A 565 -25.33 46.00 -13.68
N PHE A 566 -24.76 45.84 -14.87
CA PHE A 566 -24.82 46.83 -15.95
C PHE A 566 -26.23 46.96 -16.59
N GLY A 567 -27.23 47.45 -15.85
CA GLY A 567 -28.64 47.55 -16.26
C GLY A 567 -28.95 48.46 -17.47
N ALA A 568 -27.91 49.04 -18.10
CA ALA A 568 -27.99 49.74 -19.38
C ALA A 568 -27.54 48.87 -20.57
N LEU A 569 -26.73 47.83 -20.36
CA LEU A 569 -26.28 46.93 -21.42
C LEU A 569 -27.38 45.94 -21.80
N ALA A 570 -27.64 45.85 -23.10
CA ALA A 570 -28.51 44.84 -23.69
C ALA A 570 -27.89 44.35 -24.99
N PHE A 571 -27.89 43.04 -25.19
CA PHE A 571 -27.60 42.42 -26.47
C PHE A 571 -28.77 42.66 -27.44
N ASP A 572 -28.47 42.77 -28.72
CA ASP A 572 -29.50 42.80 -29.76
C ASP A 572 -30.10 41.39 -29.92
N ALA A 573 -31.38 41.30 -30.31
CA ALA A 573 -32.08 40.01 -30.43
C ALA A 573 -31.58 39.11 -31.59
N SER A 574 -30.48 39.49 -32.25
CA SER A 574 -29.74 38.71 -33.25
C SER A 574 -28.34 38.29 -32.79
N ASP A 575 -27.92 38.71 -31.61
CA ASP A 575 -26.60 38.40 -31.05
C ASP A 575 -26.58 36.96 -30.53
N ALA A 576 -25.50 36.26 -30.86
CA ALA A 576 -25.31 34.86 -30.51
C ALA A 576 -23.83 34.55 -30.33
N ILE A 577 -23.53 33.61 -29.43
CA ILE A 577 -22.21 32.99 -29.30
C ILE A 577 -22.28 31.63 -30.00
N GLY A 578 -21.36 31.37 -30.92
CA GLY A 578 -21.24 30.10 -31.64
C GLY A 578 -19.94 29.39 -31.29
N ILE A 579 -20.00 28.09 -31.02
CA ILE A 579 -18.83 27.21 -30.89
C ILE A 579 -19.04 26.07 -31.89
N VAL A 580 -18.08 25.77 -32.76
CA VAL A 580 -18.18 24.72 -33.77
C VAL A 580 -16.90 23.88 -33.77
N ILE A 581 -17.03 22.58 -33.45
CA ILE A 581 -15.97 21.59 -33.59
C ILE A 581 -16.19 20.88 -34.94
N PRO A 582 -15.33 21.12 -35.95
CA PRO A 582 -15.53 20.57 -37.29
C PRO A 582 -15.13 19.09 -37.42
N ASP A 583 -14.31 18.58 -36.48
CA ASP A 583 -13.83 17.20 -36.42
C ASP A 583 -13.66 16.76 -34.96
N LEU A 584 -14.43 15.77 -34.51
CA LEU A 584 -14.34 15.22 -33.14
C LEU A 584 -13.06 14.40 -32.88
N THR A 585 -12.25 14.11 -33.91
CA THR A 585 -10.92 13.52 -33.72
C THR A 585 -9.85 14.56 -33.37
N ASP A 586 -10.14 15.85 -33.59
CA ASP A 586 -9.30 17.00 -33.23
C ASP A 586 -10.16 18.08 -32.52
N PRO A 587 -10.66 17.79 -31.30
CA PRO A 587 -11.63 18.66 -30.62
C PRO A 587 -11.06 20.04 -30.23
N LEU A 588 -9.74 20.20 -30.24
CA LEU A 588 -9.05 21.47 -29.98
C LEU A 588 -9.14 22.43 -31.18
N ALA A 589 -9.49 21.95 -32.38
CA ALA A 589 -9.67 22.77 -33.58
C ALA A 589 -11.03 23.50 -33.65
N ALA A 590 -11.58 23.91 -32.50
CA ALA A 590 -12.89 24.56 -32.40
C ALA A 590 -12.87 26.02 -32.92
N ASP A 591 -13.91 26.42 -33.66
CA ASP A 591 -14.12 27.80 -34.12
C ASP A 591 -15.15 28.51 -33.23
N VAL A 592 -14.82 29.72 -32.75
CA VAL A 592 -15.62 30.48 -31.77
C VAL A 592 -16.02 31.84 -32.36
N THR A 593 -17.32 32.14 -32.36
CA THR A 593 -17.90 33.40 -32.86
C THR A 593 -18.58 34.15 -31.71
N LEU A 594 -18.27 35.45 -31.56
CA LEU A 594 -18.80 36.34 -30.52
C LEU A 594 -19.68 37.48 -31.11
N PRO A 595 -20.64 38.02 -30.34
CA PRO A 595 -21.51 39.14 -30.75
C PRO A 595 -20.84 40.52 -30.58
N ALA A 596 -21.46 41.57 -31.15
CA ALA A 596 -20.97 42.96 -31.04
C ALA A 596 -21.75 43.77 -29.98
N LEU A 597 -21.05 44.42 -29.06
CA LEU A 597 -21.64 45.03 -27.85
C LEU A 597 -22.03 46.52 -28.04
N THR A 598 -23.18 46.80 -28.67
CA THR A 598 -23.57 48.18 -29.03
C THR A 598 -24.40 48.97 -27.98
N GLY A 599 -24.42 48.54 -26.71
CA GLY A 599 -25.49 48.91 -25.75
C GLY A 599 -25.19 49.95 -24.66
N PHE A 600 -23.97 50.46 -24.50
CA PHE A 600 -23.58 51.26 -23.30
C PHE A 600 -24.10 52.72 -23.38
N ASP A 601 -24.63 53.29 -22.27
CA ASP A 601 -24.91 54.75 -22.12
C ASP A 601 -24.36 55.27 -20.79
N VAL A 602 -23.38 56.18 -20.88
CA VAL A 602 -22.49 56.58 -19.79
C VAL A 602 -22.85 57.95 -19.24
N ALA A 603 -23.67 58.72 -19.97
CA ALA A 603 -24.27 59.94 -19.44
C ALA A 603 -25.24 59.65 -18.26
N SER A 604 -25.51 58.37 -17.99
CA SER A 604 -26.36 57.84 -16.92
C SER A 604 -25.68 56.87 -15.96
N LEU A 605 -24.34 56.74 -15.93
CA LEU A 605 -23.68 55.96 -14.85
C LEU A 605 -24.08 56.53 -13.48
N ASP A 606 -24.85 55.75 -12.73
CA ASP A 606 -25.13 55.99 -11.33
C ASP A 606 -24.12 55.23 -10.45
N SER A 607 -24.33 55.26 -9.14
CA SER A 607 -23.43 54.57 -8.22
C SER A 607 -23.51 53.04 -8.34
N GLU A 608 -24.65 52.50 -8.77
CA GLU A 608 -24.89 51.05 -8.93
C GLU A 608 -23.95 50.55 -10.05
N ALA A 609 -24.10 51.12 -11.26
CA ALA A 609 -23.28 50.76 -12.43
C ALA A 609 -21.76 51.00 -12.24
N LEU A 610 -21.35 51.90 -11.33
CA LEU A 610 -19.94 52.08 -10.97
C LEU A 610 -19.42 50.96 -10.07
N PHE A 611 -20.19 50.53 -9.07
CA PHE A 611 -19.80 49.39 -8.21
C PHE A 611 -19.85 48.07 -8.98
N ASP A 612 -20.77 47.92 -9.94
CA ASP A 612 -20.79 46.78 -10.85
C ASP A 612 -19.55 46.72 -11.74
N PHE A 613 -19.11 47.86 -12.30
CA PHE A 613 -17.86 47.95 -13.06
C PHE A 613 -16.65 47.54 -12.21
N LEU A 614 -16.57 48.03 -10.97
CA LEU A 614 -15.50 47.65 -10.04
C LEU A 614 -15.57 46.18 -9.67
N GLY A 615 -16.75 45.65 -9.30
CA GLY A 615 -16.95 44.25 -8.92
C GLY A 615 -16.60 43.28 -10.05
N GLN A 616 -17.01 43.57 -11.29
CA GLN A 616 -16.64 42.75 -12.44
C GLN A 616 -15.16 42.86 -12.81
N SER A 617 -14.53 44.03 -12.63
CA SER A 617 -13.06 44.18 -12.78
C SER A 617 -12.28 43.35 -11.75
N VAL A 618 -12.84 43.15 -10.56
CA VAL A 618 -12.26 42.31 -9.50
C VAL A 618 -12.40 40.82 -9.81
N VAL A 619 -13.55 40.38 -10.33
CA VAL A 619 -13.68 38.98 -10.76
C VAL A 619 -12.79 38.69 -11.95
N MET A 620 -12.68 39.62 -12.91
CA MET A 620 -11.73 39.55 -14.03
C MET A 620 -10.28 39.42 -13.56
N LEU A 621 -9.86 40.14 -12.52
CA LEU A 621 -8.52 39.99 -11.94
C LEU A 621 -8.31 38.57 -11.36
N GLY A 622 -9.34 38.00 -10.74
CA GLY A 622 -9.33 36.62 -10.26
C GLY A 622 -9.26 35.60 -11.39
N ASP A 623 -10.03 35.79 -12.46
CA ASP A 623 -10.06 34.87 -13.61
C ASP A 623 -8.76 34.97 -14.44
N MET A 624 -8.17 36.17 -14.57
CA MET A 624 -6.85 36.39 -15.16
C MET A 624 -5.77 35.62 -14.40
N LEU A 625 -5.84 35.60 -13.06
CA LEU A 625 -4.94 34.79 -12.24
C LEU A 625 -5.20 33.29 -12.37
N ARG A 626 -6.46 32.85 -12.36
CA ARG A 626 -6.82 31.43 -12.55
C ARG A 626 -6.38 30.87 -13.90
N SER A 627 -6.27 31.72 -14.92
CA SER A 627 -5.73 31.33 -16.22
C SER A 627 -4.21 31.16 -16.26
N GLN A 628 -3.48 31.49 -15.19
CA GLN A 628 -2.02 31.29 -15.13
C GLN A 628 -1.67 29.87 -14.68
N PRO A 629 -0.73 29.18 -15.37
CA PRO A 629 -0.19 27.90 -14.92
C PRO A 629 0.31 27.98 -13.47
N GLY A 630 -0.05 27.00 -12.65
CA GLY A 630 0.34 26.91 -11.25
C GLY A 630 -0.39 27.83 -10.25
N TYR A 631 -1.36 28.69 -10.65
CA TYR A 631 -2.12 29.50 -9.68
C TYR A 631 -3.24 28.72 -8.98
N THR A 632 -3.93 27.86 -9.73
CA THR A 632 -5.05 27.02 -9.24
C THR A 632 -4.62 25.60 -8.85
N GLU A 633 -3.46 25.17 -9.33
CA GLU A 633 -2.92 23.83 -9.12
C GLU A 633 -2.35 23.69 -7.69
N GLU A 634 -2.59 22.56 -7.04
CA GLU A 634 -2.02 22.29 -5.72
C GLU A 634 -0.52 22.05 -5.84
N LEU A 635 0.27 22.80 -5.07
CA LEU A 635 1.73 22.65 -5.06
C LEU A 635 2.12 21.37 -4.32
N PRO A 636 2.82 20.39 -4.95
CA PRO A 636 3.08 19.05 -4.38
C PRO A 636 3.93 18.99 -3.09
N LEU A 637 4.34 20.13 -2.54
CA LEU A 637 5.10 20.25 -1.29
C LEU A 637 4.26 20.76 -0.10
N ILE A 638 3.14 21.42 -0.36
CA ILE A 638 2.27 22.04 0.66
C ILE A 638 0.78 21.68 0.52
N GLY A 639 0.39 20.91 -0.52
CA GLY A 639 -0.99 20.44 -0.71
C GLY A 639 -2.03 21.56 -0.83
N GLN A 640 -1.61 22.74 -1.28
CA GLN A 640 -2.44 23.93 -1.46
C GLN A 640 -2.03 24.69 -2.71
N SER A 641 -2.99 25.30 -3.39
CA SER A 641 -2.74 26.20 -4.51
C SER A 641 -2.47 27.63 -4.03
N PRO A 642 -1.73 28.45 -4.80
CA PRO A 642 -1.62 29.88 -4.52
C PRO A 642 -2.98 30.58 -4.36
N GLU A 643 -4.01 30.18 -5.12
CA GLU A 643 -5.38 30.69 -4.94
C GLU A 643 -5.92 30.46 -3.52
N ALA A 644 -5.74 29.27 -2.96
CA ALA A 644 -6.27 28.92 -1.63
C ALA A 644 -5.59 29.72 -0.50
N ILE A 645 -4.33 30.12 -0.70
CA ILE A 645 -3.55 30.89 0.27
C ILE A 645 -3.81 32.40 0.11
N PHE A 646 -3.93 32.89 -1.13
CA PHE A 646 -4.13 34.30 -1.46
C PHE A 646 -5.62 34.66 -1.64
N GLY A 647 -6.38 34.67 -0.55
CA GLY A 647 -7.80 35.09 -0.51
C GLY A 647 -8.11 36.56 -0.88
N PHE A 648 -7.15 37.29 -1.47
CA PHE A 648 -7.27 38.72 -1.71
C PHE A 648 -8.40 39.10 -2.69
N ILE A 649 -8.72 38.23 -3.66
CA ILE A 649 -9.83 38.48 -4.61
C ILE A 649 -11.16 38.57 -3.86
N ASP A 650 -11.34 37.72 -2.85
CA ASP A 650 -12.50 37.78 -1.96
C ASP A 650 -12.45 39.05 -1.10
N ASP A 651 -11.30 39.44 -0.54
CA ASP A 651 -11.15 40.69 0.24
C ASP A 651 -11.50 41.93 -0.60
N VAL A 652 -11.09 41.99 -1.88
CA VAL A 652 -11.43 43.13 -2.76
C VAL A 652 -12.91 43.11 -3.13
N ARG A 653 -13.48 41.94 -3.43
CA ARG A 653 -14.92 41.81 -3.72
C ARG A 653 -15.77 42.23 -2.51
N ASP A 654 -15.39 41.79 -1.33
CA ASP A 654 -16.07 42.10 -0.08
C ASP A 654 -15.90 43.59 0.28
N ALA A 655 -14.75 44.21 -0.01
CA ALA A 655 -14.54 45.65 0.11
C ALA A 655 -15.41 46.47 -0.86
N VAL A 656 -15.50 46.08 -2.14
CA VAL A 656 -16.40 46.71 -3.13
C VAL A 656 -17.85 46.63 -2.65
N THR A 657 -18.29 45.43 -2.24
CA THR A 657 -19.64 45.17 -1.71
C THR A 657 -19.93 45.97 -0.43
N ALA A 658 -18.96 46.11 0.48
CA ALA A 658 -19.13 46.87 1.72
C ALA A 658 -19.28 48.38 1.47
N VAL A 659 -18.62 48.91 0.43
CA VAL A 659 -18.65 50.35 0.08
C VAL A 659 -19.93 50.71 -0.68
N GLU A 660 -20.44 49.80 -1.53
CA GLU A 660 -21.74 49.93 -2.22
C GLU A 660 -22.89 50.30 -1.26
N VAL A 661 -22.92 49.65 -0.08
CA VAL A 661 -23.96 49.82 0.95
C VAL A 661 -23.90 51.19 1.68
N GLY A 662 -22.86 52.01 1.48
CA GLY A 662 -22.62 53.21 2.30
C GLY A 662 -22.07 54.48 1.60
N ALA A 663 -21.56 54.41 0.37
CA ALA A 663 -20.87 55.53 -0.27
C ALA A 663 -21.79 56.67 -0.74
N ALA A 664 -21.26 57.90 -0.79
CA ALA A 664 -22.01 59.11 -1.09
C ALA A 664 -21.47 59.91 -2.30
N GLY A 665 -21.82 59.48 -3.51
CA GLY A 665 -22.15 60.37 -4.64
C GLY A 665 -21.03 61.14 -5.38
N THR A 666 -19.75 60.83 -5.20
CA THR A 666 -18.64 61.38 -6.01
C THR A 666 -17.50 60.35 -6.14
N LEU A 667 -16.71 60.39 -7.22
CA LEU A 667 -15.57 59.46 -7.40
C LEU A 667 -14.61 59.48 -6.19
N GLN A 668 -14.19 60.67 -5.73
CA GLN A 668 -13.35 60.84 -4.53
C GLN A 668 -13.96 60.32 -3.22
N SER A 669 -15.29 60.15 -3.12
CA SER A 669 -15.93 59.57 -1.92
C SER A 669 -16.17 58.07 -2.03
N VAL A 670 -16.04 57.50 -3.24
CA VAL A 670 -15.95 56.06 -3.49
C VAL A 670 -14.51 55.60 -3.28
N GLU A 671 -13.55 56.31 -3.89
CA GLU A 671 -12.09 56.18 -3.70
C GLU A 671 -11.70 56.12 -2.22
N ALA A 672 -11.96 57.18 -1.44
CA ALA A 672 -11.66 57.22 0.00
C ALA A 672 -12.42 56.19 0.86
N ALA A 673 -13.47 55.55 0.32
CA ALA A 673 -14.20 54.49 1.01
C ALA A 673 -13.64 53.10 0.67
N LEU A 674 -13.19 52.88 -0.57
CA LEU A 674 -12.48 51.66 -1.01
C LEU A 674 -11.09 51.59 -0.38
N GLU A 675 -10.33 52.68 -0.35
CA GLU A 675 -9.07 52.79 0.41
C GLU A 675 -9.26 52.35 1.86
N ALA A 676 -10.32 52.85 2.51
CA ALA A 676 -10.61 52.56 3.91
C ALA A 676 -11.12 51.12 4.14
N ALA A 677 -11.76 50.49 3.15
CA ALA A 677 -12.22 49.11 3.22
C ALA A 677 -11.06 48.12 2.98
N LEU A 678 -10.21 48.39 1.98
CA LEU A 678 -9.02 47.63 1.61
C LEU A 678 -7.80 47.91 2.52
N SER A 679 -7.93 48.81 3.51
CA SER A 679 -6.86 49.25 4.40
C SER A 679 -5.61 49.80 3.69
N LEU A 680 -5.78 50.38 2.49
CA LEU A 680 -4.69 50.99 1.70
C LEU A 680 -4.18 52.27 2.38
N THR A 681 -2.89 52.57 2.21
CA THR A 681 -2.24 53.75 2.79
C THR A 681 -1.72 54.66 1.67
N ASP A 682 -2.65 55.33 1.00
CA ASP A 682 -2.36 56.18 -0.15
C ASP A 682 -2.00 57.64 0.22
N ASP A 683 -1.34 58.35 -0.69
CA ASP A 683 -1.13 59.79 -0.67
C ASP A 683 -1.84 60.44 -1.85
N ASN A 684 -3.12 60.76 -1.66
CA ASN A 684 -3.96 61.45 -2.66
C ASN A 684 -3.48 62.87 -3.03
N THR A 685 -2.29 63.30 -2.58
CA THR A 685 -1.61 64.52 -3.08
C THR A 685 -0.66 64.25 -4.25
N LEU A 686 -0.37 62.99 -4.55
CA LEU A 686 0.32 62.54 -5.77
C LEU A 686 -0.59 62.66 -7.01
N ALA A 687 -0.01 62.50 -8.20
CA ALA A 687 -0.80 62.37 -9.41
C ALA A 687 -1.56 61.02 -9.42
N PRO A 688 -2.73 60.89 -10.06
CA PRO A 688 -3.51 59.63 -10.05
C PRO A 688 -2.72 58.41 -10.51
N GLU A 689 -1.78 58.61 -11.45
CA GLU A 689 -0.90 57.57 -12.00
C GLU A 689 0.23 57.15 -11.03
N ALA A 690 0.35 57.82 -9.89
CA ALA A 690 1.34 57.57 -8.84
C ALA A 690 0.71 57.26 -7.46
N GLN A 691 -0.60 57.05 -7.42
CA GLN A 691 -1.38 56.60 -6.25
C GLN A 691 -1.49 55.06 -6.23
N GLN A 692 -1.77 54.48 -5.06
CA GLN A 692 -2.07 53.05 -4.90
C GLN A 692 -3.48 52.71 -5.39
N PHE A 693 -4.45 53.59 -5.19
CA PHE A 693 -5.79 53.50 -5.75
C PHE A 693 -6.21 54.87 -6.28
N ALA A 694 -6.64 54.95 -7.54
CA ALA A 694 -7.18 56.18 -8.09
C ALA A 694 -8.35 55.92 -9.03
N LEU A 695 -9.42 56.71 -8.86
CA LEU A 695 -10.59 56.68 -9.74
C LEU A 695 -10.86 58.08 -10.30
N PHE A 696 -10.52 58.28 -11.58
CA PHE A 696 -10.47 59.61 -12.18
C PHE A 696 -10.96 59.62 -13.64
N LEU A 697 -11.33 60.82 -14.11
CA LEU A 697 -11.62 61.06 -15.52
C LEU A 697 -10.36 61.63 -16.17
N ASP A 698 -9.88 60.97 -17.22
CA ASP A 698 -8.92 61.57 -18.15
C ASP A 698 -9.68 62.30 -19.27
N GLY A 699 -9.30 63.54 -19.55
CA GLY A 699 -10.07 64.46 -20.38
C GLY A 699 -11.49 64.71 -19.85
N ASN A 700 -12.51 64.51 -20.70
CA ASN A 700 -13.93 64.53 -20.29
C ASN A 700 -14.62 63.17 -20.51
N ASP A 701 -13.99 62.28 -21.28
CA ASP A 701 -14.65 61.20 -22.01
C ASP A 701 -13.91 59.85 -21.85
N VAL A 702 -12.97 59.74 -20.90
CA VAL A 702 -12.32 58.49 -20.51
C VAL A 702 -12.39 58.33 -18.99
N LEU A 703 -13.04 57.28 -18.49
CA LEU A 703 -12.97 56.90 -17.08
C LEU A 703 -11.78 55.97 -16.90
N ARG A 704 -10.89 56.28 -15.95
CA ARG A 704 -9.72 55.45 -15.62
C ARG A 704 -9.76 54.98 -14.17
N LEU A 705 -9.45 53.70 -14.00
CA LEU A 705 -9.18 53.04 -12.74
C LEU A 705 -7.70 52.69 -12.69
N ARG A 706 -7.03 53.12 -11.62
CA ARG A 706 -5.74 52.56 -11.21
C ARG A 706 -5.95 51.81 -9.90
N PHE A 707 -5.56 50.55 -9.86
CA PHE A 707 -5.46 49.79 -8.64
C PHE A 707 -4.10 49.08 -8.59
N ALA A 708 -3.21 49.60 -7.76
CA ALA A 708 -1.85 49.12 -7.55
C ALA A 708 -1.73 48.57 -6.11
N PRO A 709 -2.12 47.30 -5.88
CA PRO A 709 -1.93 46.65 -4.59
C PRO A 709 -0.44 46.57 -4.25
N ASP A 710 -0.16 46.59 -2.95
CA ASP A 710 1.15 46.31 -2.35
C ASP A 710 0.87 45.68 -0.99
N TRP A 711 0.54 44.39 -1.00
CA TRP A 711 0.19 43.63 0.19
C TRP A 711 1.23 42.56 0.48
N SER A 712 1.42 42.29 1.76
CA SER A 712 2.21 41.18 2.27
C SER A 712 1.36 40.31 3.19
N LEU A 713 1.32 39.01 2.92
CA LEU A 713 0.75 37.99 3.80
C LEU A 713 1.90 37.27 4.51
N GLN A 714 1.74 37.02 5.81
CA GLN A 714 2.57 36.09 6.55
C GLN A 714 1.63 35.15 7.30
N THR A 715 1.71 33.87 7.01
CA THR A 715 0.89 32.82 7.64
C THR A 715 1.71 31.55 7.80
N ASP A 716 1.28 30.67 8.69
CA ASP A 716 1.84 29.34 8.83
C ASP A 716 1.04 28.38 7.93
N VAL A 717 1.72 27.47 7.22
CA VAL A 717 1.11 26.41 6.39
C VAL A 717 1.70 25.05 6.77
N ASP A 718 0.93 23.97 6.60
CA ASP A 718 1.41 22.62 6.87
C ASP A 718 2.31 22.09 5.74
N LEU A 719 3.31 21.27 6.10
CA LEU A 719 4.02 20.42 5.15
C LEU A 719 3.11 19.28 4.68
N ALA A 720 2.89 19.17 3.36
CA ALA A 720 2.15 18.08 2.75
C ALA A 720 2.81 17.71 1.41
N MET A 721 3.73 16.75 1.44
CA MET A 721 4.47 16.33 0.24
C MET A 721 3.84 15.09 -0.39
N ASP A 722 3.41 15.22 -1.65
CA ASP A 722 3.02 14.07 -2.49
C ASP A 722 4.30 13.35 -2.94
N LEU A 723 4.64 12.25 -2.28
CA LEU A 723 5.85 11.48 -2.58
C LEU A 723 5.73 10.76 -3.92
N ALA A 724 4.52 10.34 -4.31
CA ALA A 724 4.29 9.61 -5.55
C ALA A 724 4.53 10.51 -6.78
N ALA A 725 3.98 11.72 -6.80
CA ALA A 725 4.19 12.71 -7.86
C ALA A 725 5.66 13.12 -7.96
N LEU A 726 6.32 13.37 -6.83
CA LEU A 726 7.74 13.75 -6.81
C LEU A 726 8.67 12.62 -7.29
N MET A 727 8.37 11.36 -6.97
CA MET A 727 9.14 10.21 -7.47
C MET A 727 8.91 9.93 -8.95
N ALA A 728 7.68 10.12 -9.45
CA ALA A 728 7.37 10.05 -10.87
C ALA A 728 8.11 11.15 -11.66
N ALA A 729 8.11 12.40 -11.16
CA ALA A 729 8.86 13.51 -11.75
C ALA A 729 10.39 13.32 -11.70
N ALA A 730 10.89 12.63 -10.67
CA ALA A 730 12.31 12.24 -10.56
C ALA A 730 12.70 11.05 -11.47
N GLY A 731 11.73 10.32 -12.04
CA GLY A 731 11.97 9.11 -12.83
C GLY A 731 12.55 7.96 -12.02
N VAL A 732 12.15 7.81 -10.75
CA VAL A 732 12.69 6.80 -9.82
C VAL A 732 11.63 5.73 -9.51
N ASP A 733 11.95 4.48 -9.80
CA ASP A 733 11.10 3.32 -9.48
C ASP A 733 11.03 3.06 -7.96
N GLY A 734 10.05 3.68 -7.28
CA GLY A 734 9.30 3.17 -6.12
C GLY A 734 10.06 2.60 -4.90
N GLY A 735 10.80 1.51 -5.09
CA GLY A 735 11.64 0.87 -4.07
C GLY A 735 10.91 0.61 -2.75
N ILE A 736 11.51 1.07 -1.66
CA ILE A 736 10.99 0.95 -0.29
C ILE A 736 9.97 2.04 0.10
N LEU A 737 9.74 3.02 -0.80
CA LEU A 737 8.69 4.02 -0.66
C LEU A 737 7.38 3.59 -1.34
N ASN A 738 7.35 2.44 -2.02
CA ASN A 738 6.12 1.80 -2.52
C ASN A 738 5.19 1.43 -1.35
N GLY A 739 4.28 2.35 -1.02
CA GLY A 739 3.37 2.26 0.13
C GLY A 739 3.23 3.57 0.90
N ALA A 740 4.19 4.48 0.77
CA ALA A 740 4.12 5.86 1.24
C ALA A 740 3.54 6.76 0.14
N ALA A 741 2.21 6.93 0.12
CA ALA A 741 1.56 7.82 -0.84
C ALA A 741 1.91 9.30 -0.56
N ASP A 742 1.67 9.74 0.68
CA ASP A 742 1.82 11.14 1.09
C ASP A 742 2.63 11.27 2.39
N LEU A 743 3.52 12.27 2.46
CA LEU A 743 4.07 12.76 3.73
C LEU A 743 3.18 13.90 4.24
N VAL A 744 2.09 13.53 4.91
CA VAL A 744 1.21 14.48 5.62
C VAL A 744 1.72 14.68 7.05
N ASN A 745 1.71 15.92 7.52
CA ASN A 745 2.15 16.31 8.85
C ASN A 745 1.48 15.50 9.99
N ALA A 746 2.22 14.56 10.60
CA ALA A 746 1.70 13.63 11.60
C ALA A 746 1.77 14.14 13.05
N ALA A 747 2.41 15.29 13.30
CA ALA A 747 2.60 15.86 14.63
C ALA A 747 2.60 17.39 14.63
N ALA A 748 2.33 18.00 15.79
CA ALA A 748 2.17 19.45 15.95
C ALA A 748 3.50 20.25 15.96
N GLY A 749 4.35 20.06 14.93
CA GLY A 749 5.70 20.64 14.83
C GLY A 749 6.24 20.82 13.40
N GLY A 750 5.35 20.84 12.40
CA GLY A 750 5.68 20.94 10.97
C GLY A 750 5.16 22.21 10.27
N GLU A 751 4.84 23.26 11.02
CA GLU A 751 4.41 24.57 10.48
C GLU A 751 5.56 25.21 9.68
N LEU A 752 5.31 25.48 8.41
CA LEU A 752 6.19 26.23 7.51
C LEU A 752 5.75 27.70 7.48
N GLN A 753 6.69 28.63 7.58
CA GLN A 753 6.38 30.05 7.43
C GLN A 753 6.19 30.36 5.94
N PHE A 754 4.96 30.67 5.55
CA PHE A 754 4.62 31.23 4.24
C PHE A 754 4.69 32.76 4.30
N ASP A 755 5.66 33.33 3.60
CA ASP A 755 5.75 34.77 3.31
C ASP A 755 5.25 35.00 1.87
N GLY A 756 4.10 35.62 1.71
CA GLY A 756 3.55 36.02 0.41
C GLY A 756 3.56 37.54 0.21
N PHE A 757 3.68 38.00 -1.03
CA PHE A 757 3.35 39.36 -1.42
C PHE A 757 2.55 39.38 -2.71
N ILE A 758 1.71 40.39 -2.87
CA ILE A 758 1.04 40.72 -4.13
C ILE A 758 1.27 42.18 -4.41
N ARG A 759 1.91 42.47 -5.54
CA ARG A 759 2.13 43.83 -6.03
C ARG A 759 1.82 43.94 -7.52
N GLY A 760 1.56 45.14 -7.99
CA GLY A 760 1.40 45.39 -9.42
C GLY A 760 0.63 46.67 -9.70
N ALA A 761 0.00 46.71 -10.87
CA ALA A 761 -1.01 47.70 -11.20
C ALA A 761 -2.02 47.10 -12.17
N LEU A 762 -3.30 47.15 -11.82
CA LEU A 762 -4.41 47.04 -12.77
C LEU A 762 -4.75 48.46 -13.24
N GLU A 763 -4.49 48.76 -14.51
CA GLU A 763 -4.80 50.05 -15.13
C GLU A 763 -5.87 49.86 -16.20
N ALA A 764 -7.13 50.02 -15.81
CA ALA A 764 -8.28 49.87 -16.71
C ALA A 764 -8.83 51.23 -17.15
N GLY A 765 -9.43 51.27 -18.34
CA GLY A 765 -10.12 52.44 -18.86
C GLY A 765 -11.35 52.11 -19.70
N ALA A 766 -12.23 53.09 -19.82
CA ALA A 766 -13.33 53.08 -20.78
C ALA A 766 -13.38 54.42 -21.52
N ASP A 767 -13.09 54.43 -22.83
CA ASP A 767 -13.38 55.56 -23.72
C ASP A 767 -14.85 55.49 -24.14
N ILE A 768 -15.55 56.59 -23.83
CA ILE A 768 -16.99 56.74 -23.95
C ILE A 768 -17.35 57.87 -24.93
N ALA A 769 -16.37 58.39 -25.67
CA ALA A 769 -16.57 59.42 -26.70
C ALA A 769 -17.29 58.87 -27.96
N GLY A 770 -17.08 57.59 -28.30
CA GLY A 770 -17.69 56.91 -29.44
C GLY A 770 -19.09 56.35 -29.20
N LEU A 771 -19.59 56.46 -27.97
CA LEU A 771 -20.79 55.80 -27.45
C LEU A 771 -22.06 56.01 -28.28
N ALA A 772 -22.31 57.25 -28.70
CA ALA A 772 -23.48 57.58 -29.53
C ALA A 772 -23.44 57.00 -30.96
N GLY A 773 -22.35 56.32 -31.33
CA GLY A 773 -22.18 55.56 -32.56
C GLY A 773 -22.12 54.04 -32.37
N GLY A 774 -22.20 53.53 -31.13
CA GLY A 774 -22.02 52.11 -30.80
C GLY A 774 -20.55 51.69 -30.58
N ASN A 775 -19.64 52.66 -30.45
CA ASN A 775 -18.21 52.43 -30.22
C ASN A 775 -17.86 52.86 -28.79
N ALA A 776 -18.33 52.12 -27.79
CA ALA A 776 -17.71 52.14 -26.47
C ALA A 776 -16.44 51.27 -26.54
N ASP A 777 -15.37 51.72 -25.91
CA ASP A 777 -14.08 51.05 -25.97
C ASP A 777 -13.58 50.83 -24.54
N ILE A 778 -13.54 49.56 -24.12
CA ILE A 778 -13.04 49.16 -22.81
C ILE A 778 -11.64 48.61 -23.06
N PHE A 779 -10.67 49.11 -22.31
CA PHE A 779 -9.28 48.74 -22.49
C PHE A 779 -8.57 48.52 -21.15
N LEU A 780 -7.51 47.74 -21.20
CA LEU A 780 -6.45 47.74 -20.19
C LEU A 780 -5.26 48.50 -20.77
N VAL A 781 -4.46 49.15 -19.95
CA VAL A 781 -3.19 49.74 -20.40
C VAL A 781 -2.14 48.65 -20.40
N ASP A 782 -1.36 48.55 -21.47
CA ASP A 782 -0.34 47.52 -21.59
C ASP A 782 0.84 47.79 -20.67
N TYR A 783 1.40 46.71 -20.14
CA TYR A 783 2.59 46.72 -19.33
C TYR A 783 3.81 47.07 -20.18
N ASP A 784 4.49 48.15 -19.83
CA ASP A 784 5.81 48.50 -20.38
C ASP A 784 6.91 48.05 -19.40
N PRO A 785 7.66 46.95 -19.67
CA PRO A 785 8.73 46.48 -18.79
C PRO A 785 9.87 47.48 -18.61
N ALA A 786 10.01 48.49 -19.49
CA ALA A 786 11.04 49.52 -19.39
C ALA A 786 10.68 50.65 -18.42
N THR A 787 9.41 50.86 -18.11
CA THR A 787 8.94 51.87 -17.16
C THR A 787 8.22 51.32 -15.93
N GLY A 788 7.72 50.07 -15.99
CA GLY A 788 6.94 49.43 -14.92
C GLY A 788 5.52 49.98 -14.78
N ALA A 789 5.00 50.65 -15.81
CA ALA A 789 3.62 51.16 -15.88
C ALA A 789 2.73 50.18 -16.67
N GLY A 790 1.41 50.28 -16.48
CA GLY A 790 0.44 49.42 -17.17
C GLY A 790 0.13 48.11 -16.44
N THR A 791 -0.67 47.26 -17.09
CA THR A 791 -1.41 46.18 -16.44
C THR A 791 -0.55 44.95 -16.18
N HIS A 792 -0.17 44.78 -14.92
CA HIS A 792 0.58 43.63 -14.45
C HIS A 792 0.23 43.30 -13.00
N LEU A 793 0.36 42.01 -12.66
CA LEU A 793 0.37 41.52 -11.30
C LEU A 793 1.59 40.64 -11.11
N GLU A 794 2.30 40.86 -10.02
CA GLU A 794 3.40 40.04 -9.54
C GLU A 794 3.01 39.54 -8.15
N THR A 795 2.69 38.25 -8.06
CA THR A 795 2.59 37.57 -6.77
C THR A 795 3.88 36.80 -6.53
N GLY A 796 4.47 37.02 -5.37
CA GLY A 796 5.66 36.31 -4.92
C GLY A 796 5.32 35.54 -3.67
N PHE A 797 5.78 34.29 -3.56
CA PHE A 797 5.70 33.56 -2.30
C PHE A 797 7.03 32.89 -1.98
N ARG A 798 7.28 32.77 -0.68
CA ARG A 798 8.37 32.01 -0.12
C ARG A 798 7.83 31.13 1.00
N VAL A 799 8.27 29.89 1.04
CA VAL A 799 8.00 28.97 2.15
C VAL A 799 9.32 28.61 2.80
N LEU A 800 9.46 28.94 4.08
CA LEU A 800 10.62 28.56 4.90
C LEU A 800 10.17 27.71 6.08
N GLY A 801 10.68 26.48 6.14
CA GLY A 801 10.69 25.68 7.37
C GLY A 801 12.13 25.39 7.78
N ASP A 802 12.49 25.65 9.03
CA ASP A 802 13.77 25.27 9.63
C ASP A 802 13.48 24.65 11.00
N GLY A 803 14.08 23.50 11.29
CA GLY A 803 13.77 22.76 12.51
C GLY A 803 12.55 21.84 12.42
N ILE A 804 12.05 21.54 11.20
CA ILE A 804 10.86 20.72 10.97
C ILE A 804 11.02 19.36 11.66
N ALA A 805 9.97 18.94 12.37
CA ALA A 805 9.86 17.61 12.95
C ALA A 805 8.58 16.91 12.46
N THR A 806 8.74 15.81 11.73
CA THR A 806 7.64 14.98 11.20
C THR A 806 8.06 13.50 11.20
N SER A 807 7.20 12.58 10.77
CA SER A 807 7.52 11.15 10.68
C SER A 807 6.79 10.46 9.54
N LEU A 808 7.52 9.69 8.72
CA LEU A 808 6.94 8.83 7.70
C LEU A 808 6.82 7.39 8.21
N GLY A 809 5.60 6.85 8.26
CA GLY A 809 5.38 5.45 8.63
C GLY A 809 5.68 4.50 7.46
N ILE A 810 6.52 3.49 7.71
CA ILE A 810 6.83 2.40 6.77
C ILE A 810 6.60 1.07 7.49
N GLY A 811 5.35 0.60 7.46
CA GLY A 811 4.93 -0.57 8.24
C GLY A 811 5.02 -0.31 9.75
N ASP A 812 5.75 -1.17 10.47
CA ASP A 812 5.97 -1.06 11.93
C ASP A 812 7.15 -0.14 12.31
N MET A 813 7.76 0.57 11.35
CA MET A 813 8.89 1.47 11.56
C MET A 813 8.55 2.90 11.13
N ASN A 814 9.20 3.90 11.74
CA ASN A 814 9.04 5.30 11.36
C ASN A 814 10.37 5.90 10.90
N LEU A 815 10.38 6.62 9.77
CA LEU A 815 11.44 7.58 9.48
C LEU A 815 11.07 8.90 10.16
N ALA A 816 11.64 9.14 11.34
CA ALA A 816 11.53 10.42 12.01
C ALA A 816 12.37 11.45 11.26
N VAL A 817 11.83 12.65 11.03
CA VAL A 817 12.58 13.80 10.54
C VAL A 817 12.88 14.68 11.74
N THR A 818 14.16 14.98 11.96
CA THR A 818 14.58 15.88 13.05
C THR A 818 15.42 17.01 12.49
N GLY A 819 14.92 18.24 12.58
CA GLY A 819 15.65 19.40 12.07
C GLY A 819 15.59 19.54 10.56
N GLY A 820 14.48 19.08 9.95
CA GLY A 820 14.20 19.24 8.53
C GLY A 820 14.21 20.70 8.09
N ARG A 821 14.63 20.91 6.85
CA ARG A 821 14.54 22.18 6.15
C ARG A 821 13.69 22.03 4.90
N VAL A 822 12.81 22.99 4.70
CA VAL A 822 12.08 23.21 3.45
C VAL A 822 12.33 24.65 3.05
N THR A 823 12.72 24.86 1.80
CA THR A 823 12.92 26.17 1.20
C THR A 823 12.29 26.15 -0.17
N ILE A 824 11.32 27.01 -0.38
CA ILE A 824 10.64 27.22 -1.66
C ILE A 824 10.69 28.72 -1.90
N ASP A 825 11.50 29.18 -2.83
CA ASP A 825 11.73 30.61 -3.13
C ASP A 825 12.22 30.82 -4.57
N GLY A 826 12.98 31.90 -4.83
CA GLY A 826 13.44 32.23 -6.18
C GLY A 826 14.51 31.27 -6.74
N ASP A 827 15.35 30.68 -5.89
CA ASP A 827 16.47 29.83 -6.31
C ASP A 827 16.68 28.56 -5.47
N GLY A 828 15.88 28.37 -4.41
CA GLY A 828 15.98 27.25 -3.48
C GLY A 828 17.09 27.40 -2.43
N ASP A 829 17.82 28.52 -2.38
CA ASP A 829 18.89 28.72 -1.39
C ASP A 829 18.38 29.50 -0.16
N PRO A 830 18.23 28.87 1.03
CA PRO A 830 17.78 29.54 2.26
C PRO A 830 18.71 30.67 2.76
N ALA A 831 19.84 30.92 2.09
CA ALA A 831 20.70 32.07 2.32
C ALA A 831 20.32 33.33 1.50
N THR A 832 19.44 33.22 0.51
CA THR A 832 18.90 34.34 -0.28
C THR A 832 17.64 34.92 0.36
N ASP A 833 17.15 36.03 -0.17
CA ASP A 833 15.93 36.72 0.28
C ASP A 833 15.03 36.96 -0.95
N ASP A 834 14.90 35.90 -1.74
CA ASP A 834 14.16 35.87 -3.01
C ASP A 834 12.82 35.14 -2.82
N TYR A 835 12.00 35.06 -3.87
CA TYR A 835 10.63 34.53 -3.84
C TYR A 835 10.33 33.74 -5.12
N VAL A 836 9.55 32.65 -5.02
CA VAL A 836 8.88 32.07 -6.20
C VAL A 836 8.00 33.17 -6.76
N THR A 837 8.26 33.59 -7.99
CA THR A 837 7.60 34.74 -8.59
C THR A 837 6.70 34.27 -9.72
N LEU A 838 5.40 34.55 -9.58
CA LEU A 838 4.41 34.45 -10.64
C LEU A 838 4.09 35.87 -11.13
N THR A 839 4.49 36.19 -12.36
CA THR A 839 4.10 37.42 -13.05
C THR A 839 2.99 37.12 -14.05
N ALA A 840 1.90 37.85 -14.01
CA ALA A 840 0.93 37.95 -15.09
C ALA A 840 0.95 39.40 -15.61
N ALA A 841 1.41 39.61 -16.83
CA ALA A 841 1.51 40.94 -17.43
C ALA A 841 0.87 40.96 -18.81
N LEU A 842 0.21 42.07 -19.16
CA LEU A 842 -0.52 42.22 -20.42
C LEU A 842 0.28 43.10 -21.37
N TYR A 843 0.75 42.60 -22.52
CA TYR A 843 1.47 43.36 -23.55
C TYR A 843 1.49 42.60 -24.89
N ASP A 844 1.80 43.25 -26.01
CA ASP A 844 2.07 42.57 -27.30
C ASP A 844 3.54 42.10 -27.34
N ASP A 845 3.76 40.82 -27.62
CA ASP A 845 5.07 40.19 -27.82
C ASP A 845 5.82 40.74 -29.07
N ALA A 846 5.07 41.30 -30.04
CA ALA A 846 5.55 41.78 -31.33
C ALA A 846 4.92 43.12 -31.74
N PRO A 847 5.04 44.18 -30.89
CA PRO A 847 4.28 45.43 -30.98
C PRO A 847 4.34 46.02 -32.39
N THR A 848 3.16 46.11 -33.01
CA THR A 848 3.06 46.59 -34.38
C THR A 848 3.40 48.08 -34.49
N VAL A 849 3.62 48.61 -35.69
CA VAL A 849 3.83 50.07 -35.86
C VAL A 849 2.57 50.91 -35.64
N ASP A 850 1.42 50.25 -35.43
CA ASP A 850 0.12 50.85 -35.15
C ASP A 850 -0.40 50.49 -33.73
N ASP A 851 0.41 49.80 -32.91
CA ASP A 851 0.17 49.57 -31.46
C ASP A 851 0.13 50.92 -30.71
N ASP A 852 -0.91 51.13 -29.89
CA ASP A 852 -1.13 52.32 -29.08
C ASP A 852 -0.96 52.11 -27.56
N GLY A 853 -0.54 50.91 -27.14
CA GLY A 853 -0.25 50.54 -25.75
C GLY A 853 -1.49 50.29 -24.89
N LEU A 854 -2.60 49.91 -25.53
CA LEU A 854 -3.87 49.60 -24.90
C LEU A 854 -4.39 48.24 -25.42
N PHE A 855 -4.51 47.24 -24.55
CA PHE A 855 -5.27 46.04 -24.86
C PHE A 855 -6.77 46.34 -24.94
N HIS A 856 -7.33 46.26 -26.14
CA HIS A 856 -8.73 46.54 -26.45
C HIS A 856 -9.61 45.29 -26.32
N TRP A 857 -10.52 45.30 -25.34
CA TRP A 857 -11.46 44.20 -25.14
C TRP A 857 -12.33 43.98 -26.39
N PHE A 858 -12.54 42.72 -26.72
CA PHE A 858 -13.30 42.24 -27.90
C PHE A 858 -12.67 42.57 -29.28
N ALA A 859 -11.56 43.32 -29.32
CA ALA A 859 -10.77 43.53 -30.54
C ALA A 859 -9.52 42.63 -30.58
N GLU A 860 -8.97 42.29 -29.40
CA GLU A 860 -7.71 41.57 -29.25
C GLU A 860 -7.86 40.32 -28.38
N ASP A 861 -6.98 39.35 -28.62
CA ASP A 861 -6.97 38.07 -27.91
C ASP A 861 -6.22 38.21 -26.58
N LEU A 862 -6.92 38.00 -25.46
CA LEU A 862 -6.34 38.06 -24.13
C LEU A 862 -5.24 37.00 -23.95
N ALA A 863 -5.40 35.79 -24.48
CA ALA A 863 -4.41 34.73 -24.32
C ALA A 863 -3.11 35.00 -25.10
N ALA A 864 -3.21 35.72 -26.22
CA ALA A 864 -2.05 36.13 -27.01
C ALA A 864 -1.25 37.30 -26.42
N ASN A 865 -1.86 38.10 -25.54
CA ASN A 865 -1.25 39.28 -24.90
C ASN A 865 -0.98 39.09 -23.39
N LEU A 866 -1.53 38.05 -22.77
CA LEU A 866 -1.36 37.76 -21.34
C LEU A 866 -0.14 36.87 -21.13
N HIS A 867 0.96 37.50 -20.76
CA HIS A 867 2.24 36.85 -20.53
C HIS A 867 2.40 36.44 -19.07
N GLY A 868 2.20 35.14 -18.83
CA GLY A 868 2.56 34.47 -17.59
C GLY A 868 4.04 34.10 -17.54
N THR A 869 4.70 34.35 -16.41
CA THR A 869 5.94 33.65 -16.06
C THR A 869 5.83 33.14 -14.63
N LEU A 870 6.14 31.87 -14.43
CA LEU A 870 6.33 31.26 -13.12
C LEU A 870 7.80 30.85 -13.03
N THR A 871 8.52 31.38 -12.03
CA THR A 871 9.92 31.03 -11.78
C THR A 871 10.14 30.86 -10.28
N GLY A 872 10.64 29.71 -9.87
CA GLY A 872 11.13 29.47 -8.52
C GLY A 872 12.05 28.26 -8.44
N GLY A 873 12.72 28.12 -7.31
CA GLY A 873 13.46 26.94 -6.91
C GLY A 873 12.90 26.36 -5.63
N TYR A 874 13.19 25.09 -5.38
CA TYR A 874 12.96 24.48 -4.08
C TYR A 874 14.14 23.59 -3.68
N ASP A 875 14.50 23.65 -2.40
CA ASP A 875 15.38 22.71 -1.71
C ASP A 875 14.63 22.18 -0.48
N VAL A 876 14.34 20.89 -0.49
CA VAL A 876 13.81 20.17 0.65
C VAL A 876 14.90 19.23 1.11
N ASN A 877 15.34 19.38 2.34
CA ASN A 877 16.37 18.57 2.96
C ASN A 877 15.87 18.12 4.32
N LEU A 878 15.41 16.88 4.39
CA LEU A 878 14.88 16.27 5.60
C LEU A 878 15.93 15.29 6.14
N PRO A 879 16.71 15.65 7.17
CA PRO A 879 17.52 14.71 7.92
C PRO A 879 16.56 13.71 8.55
N VAL A 880 16.59 12.51 8.00
CA VAL A 880 15.79 11.38 8.41
C VAL A 880 16.62 10.52 9.35
N GLU A 881 15.97 10.04 10.39
CA GLU A 881 16.49 9.12 11.37
C GLU A 881 15.50 7.95 11.41
N LEU A 882 15.99 6.71 11.33
CA LEU A 882 15.11 5.55 11.44
C LEU A 882 14.78 5.33 12.91
N ASP A 883 13.56 5.68 13.32
CA ASP A 883 13.00 5.26 14.60
C ASP A 883 12.50 3.81 14.47
N ALA A 884 13.35 2.90 14.91
CA ALA A 884 13.02 1.49 15.09
C ALA A 884 12.73 1.24 16.58
N PHE A 885 11.46 0.99 16.89
CA PHE A 885 10.99 0.59 18.23
C PHE A 885 11.29 1.59 19.36
N GLY A 886 11.27 2.91 19.07
CA GLY A 886 11.57 3.98 20.02
C GLY A 886 13.05 4.36 20.08
N THR A 887 13.88 3.84 19.17
CA THR A 887 15.30 4.22 19.04
C THR A 887 15.59 4.86 17.71
N VAL A 888 16.12 6.06 17.81
CA VAL A 888 16.57 6.92 16.72
C VAL A 888 17.93 6.43 16.20
N LEU A 889 17.94 5.80 15.02
CA LEU A 889 19.13 5.41 14.28
C LEU A 889 19.45 6.49 13.23
N PRO A 890 20.58 7.21 13.33
CA PRO A 890 20.89 8.30 12.41
C PRO A 890 21.22 7.76 11.01
N LEU A 891 20.67 8.40 9.98
CA LEU A 891 20.92 8.05 8.58
C LEU A 891 21.98 9.00 7.99
N ASP A 892 23.02 8.43 7.35
CA ASP A 892 24.10 9.21 6.72
C ASP A 892 23.64 10.01 5.49
N THR A 893 22.45 9.71 4.94
CA THR A 893 21.87 10.31 3.73
C THR A 893 20.46 10.84 4.06
N PRO A 894 20.18 12.14 3.89
CA PRO A 894 18.85 12.69 4.09
C PRO A 894 17.89 12.28 2.96
N LEU A 895 16.59 12.39 3.23
CA LEU A 895 15.58 12.50 2.18
C LEU A 895 15.64 13.94 1.69
N ALA A 896 16.30 14.15 0.56
CA ALA A 896 16.53 15.46 -0.02
C ALA A 896 16.09 15.50 -1.48
N ILE A 897 15.33 16.52 -1.83
CA ILE A 897 14.86 16.77 -3.19
C ILE A 897 15.02 18.26 -3.49
N ALA A 898 15.61 18.56 -4.64
CA ALA A 898 15.78 19.92 -5.11
C ALA A 898 15.51 20.02 -6.61
N GLY A 899 15.03 21.18 -7.04
CA GLY A 899 14.63 21.41 -8.43
C GLY A 899 14.00 22.77 -8.66
N ALA A 900 13.30 22.93 -9.78
CA ALA A 900 12.73 24.19 -10.21
C ALA A 900 11.22 24.12 -10.42
N ILE A 901 10.54 25.22 -10.09
CA ILE A 901 9.13 25.49 -10.33
C ILE A 901 9.05 26.36 -11.58
N ASN A 902 8.32 25.92 -12.61
CA ASN A 902 8.21 26.64 -13.88
C ASN A 902 6.82 26.48 -14.54
N ALA A 903 6.51 27.35 -15.50
CA ALA A 903 5.19 27.40 -16.13
C ALA A 903 4.89 26.28 -17.17
N SER A 904 5.89 25.51 -17.61
CA SER A 904 5.72 24.44 -18.61
C SER A 904 5.56 23.06 -18.01
N GLU A 905 6.25 22.80 -16.91
CA GLU A 905 6.16 21.60 -16.09
C GLU A 905 6.18 22.12 -14.64
N LEU A 906 5.04 22.12 -13.94
CA LEU A 906 4.82 22.80 -12.66
C LEU A 906 5.97 22.59 -11.67
N LEU A 907 6.52 21.37 -11.66
CA LEU A 907 7.67 20.98 -10.86
C LEU A 907 8.63 20.11 -11.70
N THR A 908 9.91 20.43 -11.64
CA THR A 908 11.00 19.67 -12.28
C THR A 908 12.04 19.28 -11.24
N VAL A 909 12.48 18.02 -11.24
CA VAL A 909 13.40 17.48 -10.22
C VAL A 909 14.83 17.44 -10.75
N ASP A 910 15.70 18.33 -10.26
CA ASP A 910 17.13 18.34 -10.62
C ASP A 910 17.94 17.31 -9.83
N SER A 911 17.53 17.03 -8.58
CA SER A 911 18.13 15.99 -7.75
C SER A 911 17.14 15.38 -6.78
N PHE A 912 17.21 14.05 -6.64
CA PHE A 912 16.48 13.27 -5.66
C PHE A 912 17.46 12.34 -4.93
N SER A 913 17.45 12.40 -3.61
CA SER A 913 18.28 11.61 -2.70
C SER A 913 17.38 11.06 -1.60
N TYR A 914 17.50 9.77 -1.32
CA TYR A 914 16.79 9.11 -0.24
C TYR A 914 17.76 8.17 0.50
N PRO A 915 17.56 7.92 1.81
CA PRO A 915 18.38 6.97 2.53
C PRO A 915 18.23 5.55 1.99
N ASP A 916 19.35 4.88 1.73
CA ASP A 916 19.34 3.43 1.54
C ASP A 916 19.20 2.72 2.89
N ILE A 917 17.98 2.64 3.40
CA ILE A 917 17.68 1.95 4.65
C ILE A 917 17.85 0.43 4.55
N SER A 918 18.02 -0.14 3.36
CA SER A 918 18.38 -1.55 3.16
C SER A 918 19.69 -1.92 3.87
N ALA A 919 20.61 -0.95 4.00
CA ALA A 919 21.87 -1.11 4.72
C ALA A 919 21.73 -1.04 6.26
N LEU A 920 20.59 -0.57 6.79
CA LEU A 920 20.32 -0.39 8.23
C LEU A 920 19.26 -1.36 8.76
N LEU A 921 18.45 -1.94 7.87
CA LEU A 921 17.69 -3.15 8.12
C LEU A 921 18.60 -4.41 8.18
N SER A 922 19.92 -4.23 8.19
CA SER A 922 20.86 -5.22 8.71
C SER A 922 20.60 -5.48 10.20
N ALA A 923 20.68 -6.75 10.62
CA ALA A 923 20.42 -7.17 12.00
C ALA A 923 21.09 -6.27 13.07
N GLU A 924 22.38 -5.97 12.90
CA GLU A 924 23.20 -5.19 13.86
C GLU A 924 22.61 -3.82 14.28
N THR A 925 21.72 -3.21 13.50
CA THR A 925 21.13 -1.89 13.84
C THR A 925 19.80 -1.99 14.57
N LEU A 926 18.94 -2.95 14.21
CA LEU A 926 17.69 -3.21 14.95
C LEU A 926 18.02 -3.63 16.39
N ASP A 927 19.07 -4.42 16.55
CA ASP A 927 19.66 -4.89 17.80
C ASP A 927 19.98 -3.78 18.82
N LEU A 928 20.31 -2.56 18.35
CA LEU A 928 20.57 -1.40 19.21
C LEU A 928 19.27 -0.76 19.72
N GLY A 929 18.17 -0.91 18.98
CA GLY A 929 16.90 -0.25 19.30
C GLY A 929 16.17 -0.83 20.51
N ILE A 930 16.19 -2.16 20.60
CA ILE A 930 15.61 -2.86 21.75
C ILE A 930 16.44 -2.60 23.03
N GLN A 931 17.77 -2.47 22.94
CA GLN A 931 18.65 -2.17 24.09
C GLN A 931 18.27 -0.88 24.84
N LEU A 932 17.95 0.19 24.11
CA LEU A 932 17.69 1.49 24.71
C LEU A 932 16.32 1.55 25.40
N ALA A 933 15.27 1.04 24.75
CA ALA A 933 13.93 0.93 25.36
C ALA A 933 13.93 0.12 26.68
N LEU A 934 14.76 -0.93 26.73
CA LEU A 934 14.94 -1.74 27.94
C LEU A 934 15.76 -1.02 29.03
N THR A 935 16.65 -0.10 28.65
CA THR A 935 17.42 0.71 29.59
C THR A 935 16.53 1.73 30.31
N GLU A 936 15.63 2.40 29.59
CA GLU A 936 14.71 3.40 30.15
C GLU A 936 13.69 2.79 31.15
N LEU A 937 13.30 1.54 30.93
CA LEU A 937 12.56 0.73 31.91
C LEU A 937 13.34 0.59 33.23
N THR A 938 14.65 0.38 33.19
CA THR A 938 15.47 0.22 34.40
C THR A 938 15.64 1.52 35.19
N ASP A 939 15.85 2.63 34.49
CA ASP A 939 15.95 3.95 35.11
C ASP A 939 14.62 4.36 35.80
N THR A 940 13.48 4.08 35.15
CA THR A 940 12.14 4.33 35.73
C THR A 940 11.92 3.55 37.03
N ILE A 941 12.35 2.28 37.10
CA ILE A 941 12.25 1.47 38.33
C ILE A 941 13.18 2.02 39.43
N ALA A 942 14.39 2.47 39.06
CA ALA A 942 15.35 3.07 40.00
C ALA A 942 14.84 4.39 40.61
N GLU A 943 14.18 5.26 39.83
CA GLU A 943 13.56 6.49 40.36
C GLU A 943 12.41 6.20 41.36
N LEU A 944 11.59 5.18 41.11
CA LEU A 944 10.50 4.79 42.01
C LEU A 944 10.98 4.15 43.32
N LYS A 945 12.12 3.44 43.27
CA LYS A 945 12.78 2.77 44.41
C LYS A 945 13.32 3.75 45.45
N GLN A 946 13.91 4.86 45.03
CA GLN A 946 14.57 5.81 45.93
C GLN A 946 13.66 6.39 47.04
N PRO A 947 12.48 6.99 46.76
CA PRO A 947 11.61 7.55 47.81
C PRO A 947 10.97 6.46 48.70
N LEU A 948 10.89 5.21 48.23
CA LEU A 948 10.40 4.08 49.03
C LEU A 948 11.40 3.71 50.13
N LEU A 949 12.68 3.54 49.77
CA LEU A 949 13.75 3.22 50.73
C LEU A 949 13.96 4.35 51.74
N GLU A 950 13.94 5.62 51.30
CA GLU A 950 14.05 6.79 52.20
C GLU A 950 12.91 6.90 53.24
N SER A 951 11.79 6.20 53.01
CA SER A 951 10.63 6.21 53.93
C SER A 951 10.69 5.19 55.07
N ILE A 952 11.67 4.28 55.06
CA ILE A 952 11.77 3.15 56.00
C ILE A 952 13.07 3.25 56.84
N ASP A 953 12.94 3.24 58.17
CA ASP A 953 14.08 3.21 59.09
C ASP A 953 14.65 1.78 59.23
N THR A 954 15.45 1.38 58.25
CA THR A 954 16.07 0.04 58.17
C THR A 954 17.02 -0.25 59.35
N GLY A 955 17.66 0.78 59.89
CA GLY A 955 18.59 0.70 61.03
C GLY A 955 17.95 0.46 62.40
N MET A 956 16.63 0.30 62.48
CA MET A 956 15.91 0.13 63.75
C MET A 956 16.27 -1.20 64.45
N SER A 957 16.99 -1.14 65.57
CA SER A 957 17.35 -2.31 66.37
C SER A 957 16.15 -2.95 67.07
N ILE A 958 16.07 -4.28 67.06
CA ILE A 958 14.95 -5.05 67.61
C ILE A 958 15.21 -5.34 69.11
N PRO A 959 14.38 -4.84 70.05
CA PRO A 959 14.70 -4.93 71.47
C PRO A 959 14.83 -6.37 72.01
N GLY A 960 16.01 -6.70 72.55
CA GLY A 960 16.33 -8.02 73.13
C GLY A 960 16.99 -8.98 72.15
N LEU A 961 17.28 -8.54 70.93
CA LEU A 961 18.01 -9.25 69.89
C LEU A 961 19.12 -8.33 69.37
N ASP A 962 20.28 -8.88 69.01
CA ASP A 962 21.39 -8.13 68.41
C ASP A 962 21.22 -8.05 66.88
N LEU A 963 20.06 -7.54 66.45
CA LEU A 963 19.59 -7.49 65.05
C LEU A 963 18.83 -6.18 64.77
N THR A 964 18.98 -5.64 63.57
CA THR A 964 18.15 -4.56 63.00
C THR A 964 16.96 -5.12 62.21
N LEU A 965 16.09 -4.23 61.71
CA LEU A 965 15.01 -4.60 60.80
C LEU A 965 15.55 -5.17 59.47
N ASP A 966 16.67 -4.62 58.99
CA ASP A 966 17.34 -5.06 57.76
C ASP A 966 17.97 -6.45 57.92
N ASP A 967 18.67 -6.70 59.05
CA ASP A 967 19.25 -8.01 59.38
C ASP A 967 18.19 -9.14 59.44
N VAL A 968 16.92 -8.82 59.68
CA VAL A 968 15.81 -9.78 59.70
C VAL A 968 15.36 -10.21 58.31
N LEU A 969 15.64 -9.42 57.28
CA LEU A 969 15.33 -9.70 55.87
C LEU A 969 16.52 -10.32 55.12
N GLY A 970 17.66 -10.51 55.79
CA GLY A 970 18.82 -11.22 55.26
C GLY A 970 19.83 -10.32 54.54
N GLU A 971 20.76 -10.94 53.81
CA GLU A 971 21.87 -10.22 53.17
C GLU A 971 21.34 -9.32 52.04
N GLY A 972 21.61 -8.02 52.12
CA GLY A 972 21.08 -6.99 51.21
C GLY A 972 19.78 -6.32 51.67
N GLY A 973 19.08 -6.85 52.67
CA GLY A 973 17.97 -6.16 53.33
C GLY A 973 16.81 -5.76 52.39
N LEU A 974 16.16 -4.64 52.69
CA LEU A 974 15.10 -4.09 51.82
C LEU A 974 15.63 -3.59 50.47
N GLU A 975 16.90 -3.17 50.40
CA GLU A 975 17.52 -2.68 49.16
C GLU A 975 17.73 -3.81 48.15
N GLY A 976 18.10 -5.00 48.62
CA GLY A 976 18.13 -6.24 47.83
C GLY A 976 16.74 -6.65 47.33
N ILE A 977 15.71 -6.53 48.17
CA ILE A 977 14.31 -6.81 47.77
C ILE A 977 13.85 -5.89 46.63
N PHE A 978 14.35 -4.65 46.54
CA PHE A 978 14.01 -3.71 45.46
C PHE A 978 15.12 -3.55 44.41
N SER A 979 16.08 -4.48 44.29
CA SER A 979 17.21 -4.42 43.35
C SER A 979 16.90 -4.89 41.91
N ILE A 980 15.61 -5.09 41.57
CA ILE A 980 15.21 -5.63 40.26
C ILE A 980 15.64 -4.75 39.08
N ASP A 981 15.69 -3.42 39.26
CA ASP A 981 16.30 -2.44 38.36
C ASP A 981 17.72 -2.84 37.94
N THR A 982 18.56 -3.18 38.93
CA THR A 982 19.96 -3.56 38.71
C THR A 982 20.07 -4.87 37.95
N HIS A 983 19.23 -5.86 38.26
CA HIS A 983 19.27 -7.17 37.62
C HIS A 983 18.72 -7.18 36.19
N ILE A 984 17.73 -6.33 35.88
CA ILE A 984 17.30 -6.12 34.49
C ILE A 984 18.43 -5.42 33.72
N ALA A 985 19.05 -4.37 34.28
CA ALA A 985 20.14 -3.65 33.62
C ALA A 985 21.36 -4.54 33.36
N ASP A 986 21.77 -5.37 34.33
CA ASP A 986 22.87 -6.34 34.19
C ASP A 986 22.57 -7.39 33.11
N TYR A 987 21.30 -7.83 32.96
CA TYR A 987 20.91 -8.74 31.89
C TYR A 987 20.95 -8.07 30.52
N VAL A 988 20.35 -6.88 30.39
CA VAL A 988 20.32 -6.11 29.13
C VAL A 988 21.75 -5.79 28.66
N ALA A 989 22.62 -5.31 29.56
CA ALA A 989 24.02 -5.03 29.24
C ALA A 989 24.87 -6.30 28.96
N GLY A 990 24.37 -7.48 29.34
CA GLY A 990 25.01 -8.79 29.11
C GLY A 990 24.44 -9.59 27.94
N TYR A 991 23.31 -9.17 27.35
CA TYR A 991 22.65 -9.88 26.26
C TYR A 991 23.34 -9.58 24.93
N GLY A 992 23.65 -10.62 24.15
CA GLY A 992 24.23 -10.49 22.82
C GLY A 992 23.14 -10.23 21.80
N PHE A 993 22.89 -8.96 21.46
CA PHE A 993 21.79 -8.62 20.57
C PHE A 993 22.00 -9.07 19.12
N ASP A 994 23.22 -9.37 18.67
CA ASP A 994 23.60 -9.85 17.32
C ASP A 994 22.77 -11.05 16.76
N ASN A 995 21.90 -11.67 17.56
CA ASN A 995 20.93 -12.70 17.18
C ASN A 995 19.57 -12.48 17.88
N TRP A 996 19.10 -11.22 17.95
CA TRP A 996 17.95 -10.87 18.77
C TRP A 996 16.68 -11.61 18.33
N ASN A 997 16.07 -12.28 19.30
CA ASN A 997 14.76 -12.89 19.17
C ASN A 997 13.91 -12.43 20.33
N ARG A 998 12.75 -11.84 20.03
CA ARG A 998 11.78 -11.35 21.02
C ARG A 998 11.42 -12.41 22.06
N LEU A 999 11.24 -13.68 21.66
CA LEU A 999 10.94 -14.79 22.58
C LEU A 999 12.14 -15.12 23.48
N ASP A 1000 13.33 -15.29 22.91
CA ASP A 1000 14.53 -15.70 23.64
C ASP A 1000 15.03 -14.58 24.58
N PHE A 1001 14.95 -13.32 24.16
CA PHE A 1001 15.22 -12.17 25.02
C PHE A 1001 14.27 -12.15 26.22
N THR A 1002 12.96 -12.34 26.00
CA THR A 1002 11.97 -12.22 27.08
C THR A 1002 12.02 -13.42 28.03
N ALA A 1003 12.25 -14.63 27.50
CA ALA A 1003 12.46 -15.84 28.30
C ALA A 1003 13.79 -15.78 29.07
N GLY A 1004 14.86 -15.29 28.45
CA GLY A 1004 16.15 -15.10 29.10
C GLY A 1004 16.14 -14.01 30.16
N LEU A 1005 15.41 -12.91 29.95
CA LEU A 1005 15.20 -11.86 30.97
C LEU A 1005 14.47 -12.44 32.19
N LEU A 1006 13.43 -13.23 31.95
CA LEU A 1006 12.69 -13.93 33.00
C LEU A 1006 13.62 -14.88 33.76
N ALA A 1007 14.39 -15.71 33.06
CA ALA A 1007 15.35 -16.65 33.64
C ALA A 1007 16.46 -15.92 34.43
N ALA A 1008 16.95 -14.78 33.94
CA ALA A 1008 17.95 -13.97 34.63
C ALA A 1008 17.38 -13.30 35.90
N LEU A 1009 16.13 -12.84 35.87
CA LEU A 1009 15.44 -12.34 37.06
C LEU A 1009 15.17 -13.46 38.07
N GLU A 1010 14.79 -14.65 37.62
CA GLU A 1010 14.61 -15.81 38.50
C GLU A 1010 15.94 -16.29 39.12
N GLN A 1011 17.02 -16.31 38.33
CA GLN A 1011 18.32 -16.84 38.74
C GLN A 1011 19.18 -15.85 39.54
N ASN A 1012 19.15 -14.55 39.22
CA ASN A 1012 20.05 -13.55 39.81
C ASN A 1012 19.37 -12.67 40.86
N TRP A 1013 18.08 -12.35 40.70
CA TRP A 1013 17.31 -11.55 41.66
C TRP A 1013 16.50 -12.42 42.61
N LEU A 1014 15.54 -13.20 42.10
CA LEU A 1014 14.63 -14.01 42.92
C LEU A 1014 15.37 -15.04 43.78
N ALA A 1015 16.37 -15.73 43.23
CA ALA A 1015 17.20 -16.67 44.00
C ALA A 1015 18.10 -15.99 45.06
N ALA A 1016 18.35 -14.68 44.93
CA ALA A 1016 19.02 -13.88 45.95
C ALA A 1016 18.07 -13.41 47.06
N LEU A 1017 16.74 -13.40 46.83
CA LEU A 1017 15.74 -13.03 47.84
C LEU A 1017 15.59 -14.11 48.91
N PRO A 1018 15.95 -13.85 50.19
CA PRO A 1018 15.93 -14.88 51.21
C PRO A 1018 14.50 -15.35 51.54
N GLY A 1019 14.33 -16.66 51.75
CA GLY A 1019 13.08 -17.22 52.28
C GLY A 1019 11.89 -17.28 51.33
N ILE A 1020 12.00 -16.84 50.07
CA ILE A 1020 11.03 -17.19 49.02
C ILE A 1020 11.36 -18.61 48.54
N GLU A 1021 10.55 -19.60 48.94
CA GLU A 1021 10.63 -20.93 48.34
C GLU A 1021 10.11 -20.86 46.90
N THR A 1022 10.96 -21.21 45.92
CA THR A 1022 10.65 -21.23 44.49
C THR A 1022 9.63 -22.31 44.14
N GLN A 1023 8.35 -22.06 44.43
CA GLN A 1023 7.25 -22.76 43.76
C GLN A 1023 7.02 -22.14 42.38
N ALA A 1024 6.65 -22.97 41.41
CA ALA A 1024 6.64 -22.62 40.00
C ALA A 1024 5.83 -21.35 39.67
N GLY A 1025 6.46 -20.43 38.92
CA GLY A 1025 5.82 -19.26 38.32
C GLY A 1025 5.31 -18.18 39.29
N PRO A 1026 6.16 -17.59 40.15
CA PRO A 1026 5.79 -16.35 40.83
C PRO A 1026 5.71 -15.17 39.85
N PHE A 1027 6.45 -15.25 38.73
CA PHE A 1027 6.28 -14.41 37.56
C PHE A 1027 5.24 -15.01 36.61
N ASN A 1028 4.48 -14.14 35.95
CA ASN A 1028 3.61 -14.46 34.84
C ASN A 1028 3.92 -13.51 33.68
N LEU A 1029 4.33 -14.06 32.54
CA LEU A 1029 4.61 -13.33 31.31
C LEU A 1029 3.40 -13.43 30.38
N THR A 1030 2.88 -12.29 29.93
CA THR A 1030 1.85 -12.24 28.88
C THR A 1030 2.40 -11.46 27.68
N LEU A 1031 2.62 -12.15 26.56
CA LEU A 1031 2.91 -11.51 25.28
C LEU A 1031 1.59 -10.95 24.71
N THR A 1032 1.61 -9.70 24.26
CA THR A 1032 0.56 -9.10 23.43
C THR A 1032 1.08 -9.01 22.00
N ASP A 1033 0.23 -8.74 21.00
CA ASP A 1033 0.71 -8.59 19.62
C ASP A 1033 1.84 -7.54 19.54
N THR A 1034 1.66 -6.46 20.31
CA THR A 1034 2.47 -5.25 20.35
C THR A 1034 3.46 -5.15 21.52
N GLY A 1035 3.64 -6.18 22.36
CA GLY A 1035 4.29 -5.97 23.67
C GLY A 1035 4.52 -7.19 24.54
N PHE A 1036 4.87 -6.94 25.80
CA PHE A 1036 4.89 -7.94 26.87
C PHE A 1036 4.58 -7.33 28.25
N ASN A 1037 3.86 -8.07 29.10
CA ASN A 1037 3.60 -7.74 30.50
C ASN A 1037 4.24 -8.78 31.41
N VAL A 1038 4.95 -8.32 32.44
CA VAL A 1038 5.53 -9.14 33.51
C VAL A 1038 4.82 -8.80 34.82
N ALA A 1039 4.08 -9.76 35.37
CA ALA A 1039 3.48 -9.65 36.69
C ALA A 1039 4.20 -10.59 37.68
N PHE A 1040 4.47 -10.11 38.89
CA PHE A 1040 5.08 -10.87 39.99
C PHE A 1040 4.15 -10.93 41.21
N ASP A 1041 3.95 -12.11 41.79
CA ASP A 1041 3.17 -12.32 43.02
C ASP A 1041 3.79 -13.45 43.87
N ALA A 1042 4.58 -13.10 44.88
CA ALA A 1042 5.27 -14.07 45.74
C ALA A 1042 5.14 -13.74 47.23
N ALA A 1043 5.25 -14.78 48.07
CA ALA A 1043 5.35 -14.64 49.52
C ALA A 1043 6.53 -15.45 50.07
N GLY A 1044 7.41 -14.77 50.80
CA GLY A 1044 8.60 -15.35 51.43
C GLY A 1044 8.45 -15.47 52.94
N ALA A 1045 9.12 -16.47 53.53
CA ALA A 1045 9.16 -16.75 54.96
C ALA A 1045 10.62 -16.78 55.46
N TYR A 1046 11.09 -15.65 55.98
CA TYR A 1046 12.42 -15.46 56.57
C TYR A 1046 12.45 -16.14 57.94
N THR A 1047 13.32 -17.14 58.12
CA THR A 1047 13.48 -17.83 59.41
C THR A 1047 14.90 -17.74 59.94
N LEU A 1048 15.06 -17.00 61.04
CA LEU A 1048 16.33 -16.87 61.75
C LEU A 1048 16.30 -17.78 62.99
N ALA A 1049 16.97 -18.92 62.88
CA ALA A 1049 17.04 -19.92 63.95
C ALA A 1049 18.14 -19.59 64.98
N GLN A 1050 17.96 -20.08 66.20
CA GLN A 1050 18.92 -20.01 67.32
C GLN A 1050 19.42 -18.60 67.68
N GLN A 1051 18.62 -17.55 67.44
CA GLN A 1051 18.99 -16.20 67.84
C GLN A 1051 19.06 -16.11 69.36
N SER A 1052 20.15 -15.56 69.90
CA SER A 1052 20.31 -15.43 71.34
C SER A 1052 19.48 -14.27 71.86
N LEU A 1053 18.38 -14.59 72.52
CA LEU A 1053 17.51 -13.60 73.15
C LEU A 1053 18.10 -13.22 74.52
N ASP A 1054 18.98 -12.20 74.54
CA ASP A 1054 19.46 -11.62 75.79
C ASP A 1054 18.43 -10.61 76.33
N LEU A 1055 17.71 -11.05 77.36
CA LEU A 1055 16.78 -10.22 78.12
C LEU A 1055 17.36 -9.69 79.44
N ALA A 1056 18.66 -9.88 79.71
CA ALA A 1056 19.28 -9.52 80.99
C ALA A 1056 19.20 -8.03 81.27
N GLU A 1057 19.38 -7.17 80.26
CA GLU A 1057 19.31 -5.72 80.42
C GLU A 1057 17.86 -5.25 80.67
N GLN A 1058 16.90 -5.82 79.95
CA GLN A 1058 15.47 -5.51 80.02
C GLN A 1058 14.85 -6.00 81.35
N PHE A 1059 15.27 -7.16 81.87
CA PHE A 1059 14.86 -7.65 83.19
C PHE A 1059 15.61 -6.97 84.36
N SER A 1060 16.80 -6.42 84.12
CA SER A 1060 17.51 -5.64 85.15
C SER A 1060 16.69 -4.42 85.61
N ALA A 1061 15.95 -3.79 84.68
CA ALA A 1061 15.07 -2.65 84.94
C ALA A 1061 13.91 -2.96 85.90
N VAL A 1062 13.53 -4.24 86.04
CA VAL A 1062 12.52 -4.73 87.01
C VAL A 1062 13.14 -5.55 88.15
N GLY A 1063 14.47 -5.56 88.27
CA GLY A 1063 15.19 -6.15 89.41
C GLY A 1063 15.31 -7.68 89.40
N LEU A 1064 15.14 -8.32 88.24
CA LEU A 1064 15.31 -9.76 88.07
C LEU A 1064 16.64 -10.06 87.37
N THR A 1065 17.35 -11.09 87.84
CA THR A 1065 18.59 -11.56 87.23
C THR A 1065 18.33 -12.84 86.45
N VAL A 1066 18.42 -12.76 85.13
CA VAL A 1066 18.38 -13.93 84.22
C VAL A 1066 19.82 -14.35 83.95
N THR A 1067 20.12 -15.64 84.05
CA THR A 1067 21.49 -16.19 83.94
C THR A 1067 21.60 -17.28 82.87
N GLY A 1068 20.84 -17.13 81.80
CA GLY A 1068 20.82 -18.05 80.67
C GLY A 1068 20.18 -17.39 79.48
N GLU A 1069 20.82 -17.54 78.33
CA GLU A 1069 20.30 -17.12 77.02
C GLU A 1069 19.19 -18.07 76.59
N ALA A 1070 18.14 -17.54 75.97
CA ALA A 1070 17.10 -18.33 75.33
C ALA A 1070 17.35 -18.31 73.82
N ALA A 1071 17.59 -19.47 73.21
CA ALA A 1071 17.58 -19.60 71.77
C ALA A 1071 16.14 -19.35 71.28
N LEU A 1072 15.97 -18.41 70.34
CA LEU A 1072 14.68 -18.07 69.77
C LEU A 1072 14.75 -18.20 68.24
N ASP A 1073 13.79 -18.93 67.69
CA ASP A 1073 13.59 -19.04 66.25
C ASP A 1073 12.57 -17.97 65.83
N LEU A 1074 13.02 -16.99 65.06
CA LEU A 1074 12.17 -15.95 64.47
C LEU A 1074 11.63 -16.44 63.12
N ALA A 1075 10.40 -16.06 62.81
CA ALA A 1075 9.77 -16.29 61.52
C ALA A 1075 9.03 -15.00 61.10
N VAL A 1076 9.37 -14.46 59.93
CA VAL A 1076 8.74 -13.29 59.33
C VAL A 1076 8.22 -13.68 57.94
N GLU A 1077 6.96 -13.40 57.67
CA GLU A 1077 6.33 -13.64 56.37
C GLU A 1077 6.11 -12.29 55.67
N THR A 1078 6.55 -12.14 54.43
CA THR A 1078 6.32 -10.96 53.58
C THR A 1078 5.72 -11.37 52.25
N ALA A 1079 4.79 -10.60 51.71
CA ALA A 1079 4.28 -10.79 50.35
C ALA A 1079 4.61 -9.56 49.50
N LEU A 1080 5.14 -9.79 48.30
CA LEU A 1080 5.51 -8.77 47.32
C LEU A 1080 4.72 -9.04 46.04
N LYS A 1081 4.03 -8.02 45.54
CA LYS A 1081 3.26 -8.08 44.30
C LYS A 1081 3.40 -6.77 43.53
N PHE A 1082 3.79 -6.87 42.26
CA PHE A 1082 3.86 -5.78 41.30
C PHE A 1082 3.62 -6.32 39.89
N ASP A 1083 3.35 -5.43 38.95
CA ASP A 1083 3.33 -5.72 37.51
C ASP A 1083 3.90 -4.53 36.74
N PHE A 1084 4.48 -4.80 35.57
CA PHE A 1084 4.92 -3.80 34.60
C PHE A 1084 4.65 -4.29 33.17
N SER A 1085 4.47 -3.37 32.23
CA SER A 1085 4.23 -3.64 30.81
C SER A 1085 5.14 -2.82 29.92
N VAL A 1086 5.60 -3.44 28.84
CA VAL A 1086 6.28 -2.82 27.70
C VAL A 1086 5.35 -2.99 26.50
N ASP A 1087 4.97 -1.86 25.89
CA ASP A 1087 4.15 -1.81 24.68
C ASP A 1087 4.92 -1.04 23.60
N TRP A 1088 5.24 -1.72 22.52
CA TRP A 1088 6.00 -1.22 21.38
C TRP A 1088 5.10 -0.49 20.35
N SER A 1089 3.78 -0.49 20.51
CA SER A 1089 2.83 0.10 19.54
C SER A 1089 2.35 1.52 19.85
N ALA A 1090 2.80 2.11 20.96
CA ALA A 1090 2.36 3.43 21.40
C ALA A 1090 2.99 4.55 20.56
N GLY A 1091 2.53 4.70 19.32
CA GLY A 1091 2.85 5.87 18.50
C GLY A 1091 2.24 7.14 19.11
N SER A 1092 3.08 8.05 19.62
CA SER A 1092 2.94 9.51 19.45
C SER A 1092 3.92 10.30 20.32
N GLY A 1093 4.74 11.14 19.67
CA GLY A 1093 4.75 12.59 19.93
C GLY A 1093 5.08 13.14 21.34
N SER A 1094 5.54 12.35 22.31
CA SER A 1094 6.28 12.85 23.48
C SER A 1094 6.95 11.71 24.26
N ALA A 1095 8.19 11.93 24.71
CA ALA A 1095 8.96 11.01 25.57
C ALA A 1095 8.45 11.02 27.04
N ALA A 1096 7.13 10.85 27.21
CA ALA A 1096 6.44 10.91 28.49
C ALA A 1096 5.22 9.98 28.61
N ASP A 1097 4.70 9.43 27.50
CA ASP A 1097 3.47 8.62 27.46
C ASP A 1097 3.67 7.20 26.89
N SER A 1098 4.90 6.71 26.77
CA SER A 1098 5.17 5.26 26.74
C SER A 1098 4.70 4.66 28.08
N ALA A 1099 3.47 4.13 28.10
CA ALA A 1099 2.72 3.89 29.32
C ALA A 1099 3.20 2.65 30.12
N THR A 1100 4.39 2.72 30.71
CA THR A 1100 4.91 1.77 31.69
C THR A 1100 4.14 1.92 33.02
N SER A 1101 2.91 1.38 33.07
CA SER A 1101 2.11 1.42 34.29
C SER A 1101 2.63 0.38 35.29
N ILE A 1102 3.09 0.84 36.47
CA ILE A 1102 3.52 -0.04 37.57
C ILE A 1102 2.50 0.02 38.72
N SER A 1103 1.88 -1.12 39.03
CA SER A 1103 0.89 -1.24 40.11
C SER A 1103 1.39 -2.09 41.27
N ILE A 1104 1.62 -1.48 42.45
CA ILE A 1104 2.05 -2.20 43.67
C ILE A 1104 0.88 -2.36 44.64
N CYS A 1105 0.52 -3.59 45.01
CA CYS A 1105 -0.66 -3.91 45.83
C CYS A 1105 -0.38 -4.92 46.96
N SER A 1106 -0.77 -4.60 48.20
CA SER A 1106 -0.58 -5.51 49.35
C SER A 1106 -1.63 -6.63 49.41
N GLY A 1107 -1.20 -7.89 49.23
CA GLY A 1107 -2.06 -9.08 49.33
C GLY A 1107 -2.54 -9.40 50.76
N SER A 1108 -3.77 -9.92 50.90
CA SER A 1108 -4.44 -10.08 52.20
C SER A 1108 -4.69 -11.53 52.64
N GLY A 1109 -4.18 -11.90 53.83
CA GLY A 1109 -4.64 -13.04 54.63
C GLY A 1109 -4.15 -12.89 56.08
N TRP A 1110 -4.91 -13.11 57.16
CA TRP A 1110 -6.21 -13.73 57.35
C TRP A 1110 -7.13 -12.90 58.28
N MET A 1111 -8.18 -12.26 57.75
CA MET A 1111 -9.51 -12.07 58.37
C MET A 1111 -10.44 -11.27 57.44
N ARG A 1112 -11.70 -11.70 57.27
CA ARG A 1112 -12.73 -10.98 56.48
C ARG A 1112 -13.07 -9.60 57.08
N TRP A 1113 -12.89 -8.53 56.31
CA TRP A 1113 -13.82 -7.39 56.13
C TRP A 1113 -13.71 -6.94 54.63
N PRO A 1114 -14.66 -6.15 54.07
CA PRO A 1114 -15.03 -6.29 52.66
C PRO A 1114 -14.11 -5.62 51.64
N THR A 1115 -14.14 -6.18 50.43
CA THR A 1115 -13.49 -5.72 49.21
C THR A 1115 -13.81 -4.27 48.86
N THR A 1116 -12.77 -3.50 48.54
CA THR A 1116 -12.83 -2.41 47.56
C THR A 1116 -11.94 -2.80 46.39
N SER A 1117 -12.46 -2.68 45.18
CA SER A 1117 -11.78 -3.04 43.93
C SER A 1117 -10.65 -2.06 43.62
N CYS A 1118 -9.53 -2.57 43.12
CA CYS A 1118 -8.54 -1.72 42.46
C CYS A 1118 -9.08 -1.34 41.08
N SER A 1119 -9.46 -0.08 40.93
CA SER A 1119 -9.71 0.59 39.65
C SER A 1119 -9.32 2.05 39.85
N ALA A 1120 -8.14 2.43 39.38
CA ALA A 1120 -7.66 3.80 39.40
C ALA A 1120 -7.05 4.10 38.03
N SER A 1121 -7.83 4.79 37.20
CA SER A 1121 -7.32 5.42 35.98
C SER A 1121 -6.88 6.85 36.28
N ASN A 1122 -5.78 7.24 35.62
CA ASN A 1122 -5.32 8.58 35.30
C ASN A 1122 -4.82 9.54 36.41
N THR A 1123 -3.59 10.00 36.15
CA THR A 1123 -3.10 11.40 36.24
C THR A 1123 -3.01 12.12 37.59
N ALA A 1124 -1.80 12.63 37.83
CA ALA A 1124 -1.41 13.70 38.77
C ALA A 1124 -1.28 13.34 40.27
N PRO A 1125 -0.34 13.98 41.00
CA PRO A 1125 0.22 13.42 42.23
C PRO A 1125 -0.52 13.88 43.50
N LEU A 1126 -0.45 13.07 44.57
CA LEU A 1126 -0.31 13.52 45.98
C LEU A 1126 -0.32 12.37 47.01
N GLY A 1127 0.78 12.25 47.78
CA GLY A 1127 0.74 11.82 49.20
C GLY A 1127 0.77 10.31 49.51
N PRO A 1128 1.90 9.77 50.03
CA PRO A 1128 1.98 8.36 50.42
C PRO A 1128 1.19 8.08 51.71
N VAL A 1129 0.23 7.14 51.63
CA VAL A 1129 -0.36 6.47 52.80
C VAL A 1129 -0.15 4.98 52.63
N TRP A 1130 0.96 4.47 53.15
CA TRP A 1130 1.31 3.05 53.11
C TRP A 1130 1.25 2.42 54.50
N VAL A 1131 0.69 1.21 54.59
CA VAL A 1131 0.46 0.49 55.86
C VAL A 1131 1.34 -0.77 55.88
N LEU A 1132 2.37 -0.77 56.73
CA LEU A 1132 3.35 -1.84 56.80
C LEU A 1132 2.83 -3.11 57.52
N ALA A 1133 3.44 -4.25 57.19
CA ALA A 1133 3.04 -5.58 57.64
C ALA A 1133 2.99 -5.76 59.17
N THR A 1134 2.06 -6.60 59.65
CA THR A 1134 1.94 -6.95 61.09
C THR A 1134 2.50 -8.34 61.36
N ALA A 1135 3.68 -8.44 62.00
CA ALA A 1135 4.26 -9.72 62.42
C ALA A 1135 3.29 -10.52 63.32
N ARG A 1136 2.85 -11.71 62.87
CA ARG A 1136 1.71 -12.42 63.46
C ARG A 1136 1.93 -13.89 63.86
N ARG A 1137 3.15 -14.28 64.26
CA ARG A 1137 3.42 -15.33 65.29
C ARG A 1137 4.91 -15.62 65.49
N ALA A 1138 5.46 -15.29 66.66
CA ALA A 1138 6.59 -16.04 67.20
C ALA A 1138 6.07 -17.36 67.79
N ARG A 1139 6.39 -18.50 67.18
CA ARG A 1139 6.17 -19.83 67.77
C ARG A 1139 7.42 -20.27 68.52
N LEU A 1140 7.51 -19.90 69.79
CA LEU A 1140 8.44 -20.54 70.73
C LEU A 1140 8.19 -22.06 70.75
N ARG A 1141 9.25 -22.85 70.62
CA ARG A 1141 9.24 -24.31 70.68
C ARG A 1141 10.12 -24.82 71.81
#